data_AF-A0A833JS14-F1
#
_entry.id   AF-A0A833JS14-F1
#
_cell.length_a   1.000
_cell.length_b   1.000
_cell.length_c   1.000
_cell.angle_alpha   90.00
_cell.angle_beta   90.00
_cell.angle_gamma   90.00
#
_symmetry.space_group_name_H-M   'P 1'
#
loop_
_entity.id
_entity.type
_entity.pdbx_description
1 polymer ?
#
loop_
_entity_poly.entity_id
_entity_poly.type
_entity_poly.pdbx_seq_one_letter_code
_entity_poly.pdbx_strand_id
1 'polypeptide(L)'
;MNPQGTLSQQVEAYHNWKKELIRQIGRYRLWLQDNNLFSEDVSTRIRHGLELLIEDELTIAFVGEYSRGKTELINALFFSEYGQRMLPSQAGRTTMCPTELFFDRSANQNYLLLLPIETRTGDLSLQQLRKKPEQWIRHELDERNPDVMREVLAEVARIKSVSPEEARQLGFDEAMLEHDRNNPGNVLVPAWRNAQISIRHPLFERGLRILDTPGLNALGSEPELTISMLPRAHAVIFVLSADTGVTGSDMTIWKEHIDTEHADHRAGRFAVLNKIDVLWDDLQGEKHTQESIDRVRNYTADHLGIRQQDVIPLSAKQGLLARVRKDNNLFDRSNIGKLEQLIIQRILMHKEQLITQNLINDLLGMLQNSQAAMQYRLDALEEERQACAGATLDKAALSRLAERAQKDYDFYYKKLITLRSSRRLMESQGDMLTKLVSEDRFEQHASQVRKMMSKSWTTAGMNRAMEHFFELLESDLTNLLSEGRLAEKMVGAIYRRYNEDTRARHLEPIPLRAGRHVIAIRELRKKARRFRNNPKNLLSEQSTVVRRFFNVMVSEARTLHGRVRKDVERWPHEALLPIMQFSMEQKQLLEHQIRRLRDMVRTDRDSRAERQRLDHATADLRRQLELADAMMRQIRKPAPTMIQQKVVNISGAM
;
A
#
# COMPACT_ATOMS: atom_id res chain seq x y z
N MET A 1 21.56 25.16 -8.87
CA MET A 1 20.18 24.98 -9.35
C MET A 1 19.89 23.48 -9.35
N ASN A 2 19.01 23.00 -8.49
CA ASN A 2 18.69 21.57 -8.40
C ASN A 2 17.93 21.12 -9.67
N PRO A 3 18.50 20.23 -10.51
CA PRO A 3 17.83 19.75 -11.73
C PRO A 3 16.66 18.81 -11.44
N GLN A 4 16.46 18.41 -10.18
CA GLN A 4 15.32 17.63 -9.70
C GLN A 4 14.51 18.50 -8.74
N GLY A 5 13.23 18.74 -9.05
CA GLY A 5 12.34 19.58 -8.23
C GLY A 5 12.28 19.14 -6.75
N THR A 6 11.84 20.04 -5.86
CA THR A 6 11.74 19.76 -4.42
C THR A 6 10.84 18.55 -4.13
N LEU A 7 10.99 17.93 -2.96
CA LEU A 7 10.12 16.82 -2.52
C LEU A 7 8.62 17.17 -2.67
N SER A 8 8.26 18.41 -2.34
CA SER A 8 6.89 18.93 -2.53
C SER A 8 6.43 18.86 -3.99
N GLN A 9 7.25 19.31 -4.95
CA GLN A 9 6.91 19.30 -6.37
C GLN A 9 6.74 17.89 -6.94
N GLN A 10 7.56 16.93 -6.50
CA GLN A 10 7.46 15.54 -6.99
C GLN A 10 6.23 14.83 -6.44
N VAL A 11 5.94 15.03 -5.16
CA VAL A 11 4.71 14.51 -4.56
C VAL A 11 3.47 15.17 -5.17
N GLU A 12 3.57 16.45 -5.58
CA GLU A 12 2.53 17.11 -6.37
C GLU A 12 2.31 16.46 -7.73
N ALA A 13 3.39 16.23 -8.48
CA ALA A 13 3.33 15.62 -9.79
C ALA A 13 2.75 14.20 -9.70
N TYR A 14 3.16 13.41 -8.70
CA TYR A 14 2.61 12.10 -8.40
C TYR A 14 1.10 12.14 -8.16
N HIS A 15 0.65 13.07 -7.31
CA HIS A 15 -0.76 13.23 -6.99
C HIS A 15 -1.60 13.69 -8.19
N ASN A 16 -1.06 14.61 -9.00
CA ASN A 16 -1.72 15.09 -10.22
C ASN A 16 -1.84 13.97 -11.27
N TRP A 17 -0.79 13.16 -11.43
CA TRP A 17 -0.83 11.96 -12.26
C TRP A 17 -1.90 10.97 -11.80
N LYS A 18 -1.99 10.72 -10.49
CA LYS A 18 -3.04 9.88 -9.89
C LYS A 18 -4.45 10.43 -10.11
N LYS A 19 -4.66 11.73 -9.90
CA LYS A 19 -5.95 12.40 -10.20
C LYS A 19 -6.33 12.23 -11.68
N GLU A 20 -5.36 12.38 -12.57
CA GLU A 20 -5.55 12.19 -14.00
C GLU A 20 -5.94 10.74 -14.32
N LEU A 21 -5.28 9.74 -13.72
CA LEU A 21 -5.67 8.33 -13.86
C LEU A 21 -7.10 8.08 -13.38
N ILE A 22 -7.48 8.57 -12.18
CA ILE A 22 -8.85 8.46 -11.66
C ILE A 22 -9.86 9.06 -12.66
N ARG A 23 -9.54 10.22 -13.22
CA ARG A 23 -10.37 10.90 -14.22
C ARG A 23 -10.50 10.08 -15.50
N GLN A 24 -9.40 9.49 -16.00
CA GLN A 24 -9.44 8.64 -17.20
C GLN A 24 -10.20 7.33 -16.94
N ILE A 25 -10.07 6.73 -15.76
CA ILE A 25 -10.87 5.55 -15.38
C ILE A 25 -12.36 5.91 -15.34
N GLY A 26 -12.71 7.08 -14.78
CA GLY A 26 -14.09 7.58 -14.79
C GLY A 26 -14.63 7.79 -16.20
N ARG A 27 -13.83 8.37 -17.11
CA ARG A 27 -14.19 8.53 -18.53
C ARG A 27 -14.36 7.19 -19.24
N TYR A 28 -13.45 6.26 -19.01
CA TYR A 28 -13.53 4.91 -19.57
C TYR A 28 -14.79 4.20 -19.10
N ARG A 29 -15.17 4.34 -17.82
CA ARG A 29 -16.41 3.81 -17.27
C ARG A 29 -17.66 4.34 -18.01
N LEU A 30 -17.72 5.65 -18.25
CA LEU A 30 -18.83 6.27 -18.99
C LEU A 30 -18.84 5.80 -20.45
N TRP A 31 -17.67 5.77 -21.10
CA TRP A 31 -17.55 5.31 -22.48
C TRP A 31 -18.01 3.85 -22.65
N LEU A 32 -17.73 2.98 -21.69
CA LEU A 32 -18.25 1.61 -21.67
C LEU A 32 -19.79 1.57 -21.59
N GLN A 33 -20.40 2.48 -20.82
CA GLN A 33 -21.86 2.58 -20.71
C GLN A 33 -22.47 3.04 -22.03
N ASP A 34 -21.94 4.12 -22.62
CA ASP A 34 -22.42 4.69 -23.88
C ASP A 34 -22.31 3.69 -25.05
N ASN A 35 -21.32 2.81 -25.01
CA ASN A 35 -21.08 1.81 -26.05
C ASN A 35 -21.67 0.43 -25.75
N ASN A 36 -22.51 0.28 -24.71
CA ASN A 36 -23.11 -1.00 -24.31
C ASN A 36 -22.07 -2.11 -24.10
N LEU A 37 -20.93 -1.77 -23.51
CA LEU A 37 -19.85 -2.69 -23.09
C LEU A 37 -19.74 -2.76 -21.56
N PHE A 38 -20.59 -2.02 -20.84
CA PHE A 38 -20.61 -2.02 -19.39
C PHE A 38 -21.31 -3.26 -18.84
N SER A 39 -20.65 -3.92 -17.88
CA SER A 39 -21.20 -5.03 -17.10
C SER A 39 -20.90 -4.84 -15.62
N GLU A 40 -21.64 -5.54 -14.76
CA GLU A 40 -21.42 -5.54 -13.31
C GLU A 40 -19.99 -5.98 -12.95
N ASP A 41 -19.50 -6.98 -13.69
CA ASP A 41 -18.15 -7.50 -13.57
C ASP A 41 -17.07 -6.45 -13.91
N VAL A 42 -17.25 -5.69 -15.01
CA VAL A 42 -16.37 -4.56 -15.37
C VAL A 42 -16.45 -3.45 -14.32
N SER A 43 -17.66 -3.16 -13.82
CA SER A 43 -17.88 -2.17 -12.76
C SER A 43 -17.09 -2.50 -11.49
N THR A 44 -17.13 -3.76 -11.05
CA THR A 44 -16.41 -4.24 -9.87
C THR A 44 -14.89 -4.14 -10.07
N ARG A 45 -14.38 -4.55 -11.23
CA ARG A 45 -12.95 -4.42 -11.56
C ARG A 45 -12.48 -2.97 -11.58
N ILE A 46 -13.23 -2.07 -12.21
CA ILE A 46 -12.96 -0.62 -12.21
C ILE A 46 -12.97 -0.06 -10.79
N ARG A 47 -13.95 -0.44 -9.97
CA ARG A 47 -14.06 0.00 -8.58
C ARG A 47 -12.85 -0.42 -7.75
N HIS A 48 -12.44 -1.68 -7.84
CA HIS A 48 -11.23 -2.17 -7.18
C HIS A 48 -9.98 -1.40 -7.63
N GLY A 49 -9.88 -1.11 -8.94
CA GLY A 49 -8.78 -0.29 -9.46
C GLY A 49 -8.77 1.13 -8.90
N LEU A 50 -9.95 1.73 -8.72
CA LEU A 50 -10.10 3.04 -8.09
C LEU A 50 -9.79 3.02 -6.59
N GLU A 51 -10.22 1.99 -5.86
CA GLU A 51 -9.91 1.80 -4.44
C GLU A 51 -8.40 1.73 -4.22
N LEU A 52 -7.67 0.99 -5.05
CA LEU A 52 -6.20 0.93 -5.02
C LEU A 52 -5.55 2.30 -5.21
N LEU A 53 -6.15 3.17 -6.04
CA LEU A 53 -5.68 4.55 -6.15
C LEU A 53 -6.06 5.31 -4.88
N ILE A 54 -7.32 5.31 -4.45
CA ILE A 54 -7.81 6.16 -3.36
C ILE A 54 -7.09 5.85 -2.03
N GLU A 55 -6.92 4.58 -1.69
CA GLU A 55 -6.31 4.12 -0.43
C GLU A 55 -4.77 4.16 -0.41
N ASP A 56 -4.13 4.61 -1.49
CA ASP A 56 -2.67 4.66 -1.57
C ASP A 56 -2.09 5.78 -0.70
N GLU A 57 -1.80 5.43 0.56
CA GLU A 57 -0.93 6.19 1.47
C GLU A 57 0.53 5.70 1.36
N LEU A 58 1.46 6.64 1.53
CA LEU A 58 2.89 6.37 1.61
C LEU A 58 3.37 6.56 3.05
N THR A 59 3.47 5.46 3.80
CA THR A 59 4.06 5.48 5.14
C THR A 59 5.59 5.39 5.12
N ILE A 60 6.28 6.37 5.71
CA ILE A 60 7.72 6.36 5.98
C ILE A 60 7.94 6.31 7.50
N ALA A 61 8.72 5.34 7.98
CA ALA A 61 9.05 5.22 9.40
C ALA A 61 10.43 5.79 9.71
N PHE A 62 10.53 6.64 10.74
CA PHE A 62 11.78 7.14 11.30
C PHE A 62 12.12 6.33 12.55
N VAL A 63 13.25 5.64 12.50
CA VAL A 63 13.64 4.63 13.50
C VAL A 63 15.05 4.90 13.97
N GLY A 64 15.35 4.66 15.24
CA GLY A 64 16.68 4.87 15.81
C GLY A 64 16.63 4.91 17.32
N GLU A 65 17.79 4.92 17.96
CA GLU A 65 17.87 5.06 19.41
C GLU A 65 17.44 6.47 19.89
N TYR A 66 17.37 6.66 21.21
CA TYR A 66 17.17 7.97 21.83
C TYR A 66 18.28 8.94 21.42
N SER A 67 17.95 10.23 21.29
CA SER A 67 18.93 11.29 21.00
C SER A 67 19.73 11.21 19.69
N ARG A 68 19.29 10.40 18.71
CA ARG A 68 19.83 10.38 17.33
C ARG A 68 19.34 11.55 16.45
N GLY A 69 18.36 12.32 16.93
CA GLY A 69 17.82 13.49 16.23
C GLY A 69 16.73 13.20 15.19
N LYS A 70 15.95 12.12 15.38
CA LYS A 70 14.80 11.75 14.52
C LYS A 70 13.78 12.88 14.40
N THR A 71 13.31 13.40 15.54
CA THR A 71 12.30 14.46 15.57
C THR A 71 12.84 15.79 15.01
N GLU A 72 14.13 16.09 15.19
CA GLU A 72 14.77 17.24 14.53
C GLU A 72 14.80 17.07 13.00
N LEU A 73 15.06 15.85 12.51
CA LEU A 73 15.02 15.54 11.08
C LEU A 73 13.60 15.69 10.51
N ILE A 74 12.58 15.24 11.24
CA ILE A 74 11.17 15.44 10.86
C ILE A 74 10.84 16.94 10.80
N ASN A 75 11.27 17.72 11.81
CA ASN A 75 11.10 19.18 11.80
C ASN A 75 11.77 19.82 10.57
N ALA A 76 13.01 19.41 10.27
CA ALA A 76 13.78 19.94 9.14
C ALA A 76 13.13 19.62 7.77
N LEU A 77 12.58 18.41 7.62
CA LEU A 77 11.96 17.96 6.37
C LEU A 77 10.56 18.54 6.16
N PHE A 78 9.73 18.61 7.21
CA PHE A 78 8.27 18.81 7.08
C PHE A 78 7.73 20.06 7.79
N PHE A 79 8.48 20.65 8.73
CA PHE A 79 7.98 21.77 9.55
C PHE A 79 8.81 23.05 9.42
N SER A 80 9.81 23.06 8.53
CA SER A 80 10.67 24.23 8.32
C SER A 80 9.92 25.49 7.87
N GLU A 81 8.76 25.34 7.23
CA GLU A 81 7.92 26.47 6.77
C GLU A 81 7.32 27.29 7.91
N TYR A 82 7.15 26.69 9.10
CA TYR A 82 6.65 27.38 10.29
C TYR A 82 7.70 28.29 10.94
N GLY A 83 8.94 28.31 10.44
CA GLY A 83 10.03 29.14 10.99
C GLY A 83 10.56 28.69 12.36
N GLN A 84 9.96 27.66 12.96
CA GLN A 84 10.31 27.16 14.28
C GLN A 84 10.18 25.63 14.39
N ARG A 85 10.64 25.08 15.52
CA ARG A 85 10.49 23.65 15.84
C ARG A 85 9.06 23.39 16.30
N MET A 86 8.30 22.66 15.49
CA MET A 86 6.91 22.31 15.81
C MET A 86 6.84 21.11 16.74
N LEU A 87 7.55 20.03 16.41
CA LEU A 87 7.63 18.86 17.28
C LEU A 87 8.76 19.00 18.31
N PRO A 88 8.58 18.50 19.53
CA PRO A 88 9.57 18.61 20.59
C PRO A 88 10.80 17.74 20.29
N SER A 89 11.97 18.38 20.12
CA SER A 89 13.24 17.73 19.75
C SER A 89 14.41 18.07 20.68
N GLN A 90 14.15 18.73 21.81
CA GLN A 90 15.18 19.08 22.79
C GLN A 90 15.61 17.87 23.62
N ALA A 91 16.86 17.86 24.10
CA ALA A 91 17.35 16.81 25.00
C ALA A 91 16.47 16.74 26.27
N GLY A 92 16.02 15.54 26.64
CA GLY A 92 15.09 15.32 27.77
C GLY A 92 13.63 15.71 27.49
N ARG A 93 13.33 16.33 26.34
CA ARG A 93 11.98 16.74 25.89
C ARG A 93 11.81 16.41 24.41
N THR A 94 12.07 15.16 24.04
CA THR A 94 11.80 14.63 22.70
C THR A 94 10.50 13.84 22.72
N THR A 95 9.93 13.52 21.55
CA THR A 95 8.79 12.60 21.42
C THR A 95 8.96 11.34 22.29
N MET A 96 8.03 11.11 23.23
CA MET A 96 8.08 10.00 24.20
C MET A 96 7.14 8.85 23.83
N CYS A 97 6.17 9.10 22.94
CA CYS A 97 5.23 8.10 22.45
C CYS A 97 5.33 7.93 20.92
N PRO A 98 4.98 6.76 20.39
CA PRO A 98 4.72 6.62 18.96
C PRO A 98 3.85 7.75 18.42
N THR A 99 4.29 8.38 17.33
CA THR A 99 3.57 9.52 16.76
C THR A 99 3.39 9.34 15.26
N GLU A 100 2.15 9.38 14.80
CA GLU A 100 1.81 9.33 13.38
C GLU A 100 1.42 10.72 12.87
N LEU A 101 2.12 11.20 11.84
CA LEU A 101 1.84 12.48 11.18
C LEU A 101 1.21 12.20 9.82
N PHE A 102 0.03 12.76 9.57
CA PHE A 102 -0.70 12.62 8.31
C PHE A 102 -1.67 13.79 8.13
N PHE A 103 -2.53 13.72 7.13
CA PHE A 103 -3.66 14.62 6.99
C PHE A 103 -4.95 13.83 6.84
N ASP A 104 -5.88 14.01 7.77
CA ASP A 104 -7.20 13.41 7.72
C ASP A 104 -8.08 14.15 6.70
N ARG A 105 -8.18 13.58 5.49
CA ARG A 105 -8.99 14.13 4.40
C ARG A 105 -10.49 14.05 4.67
N SER A 106 -10.93 13.13 5.53
CA SER A 106 -12.35 12.94 5.85
C SER A 106 -12.82 14.02 6.81
N ALA A 107 -12.04 14.29 7.85
CA ALA A 107 -12.32 15.39 8.78
C ALA A 107 -11.95 16.76 8.21
N ASN A 108 -10.94 16.82 7.33
CA ASN A 108 -10.39 18.05 6.72
C ASN A 108 -10.02 19.11 7.77
N GLN A 109 -9.41 18.67 8.87
CA GLN A 109 -9.08 19.49 10.05
C GLN A 109 -7.70 19.14 10.61
N ASN A 110 -7.09 20.12 11.28
CA ASN A 110 -5.82 19.96 11.99
C ASN A 110 -6.11 19.61 13.46
N TYR A 111 -5.62 18.46 13.92
CA TYR A 111 -5.89 18.00 15.27
C TYR A 111 -4.78 17.06 15.77
N LEU A 112 -4.68 16.95 17.09
CA LEU A 112 -3.88 15.97 17.80
C LEU A 112 -4.82 15.04 18.58
N LEU A 113 -4.73 13.73 18.33
CA LEU A 113 -5.36 12.70 19.15
C LEU A 113 -4.31 11.99 19.98
N LEU A 114 -4.57 11.88 21.29
CA LEU A 114 -3.69 11.24 22.25
C LEU A 114 -4.40 10.06 22.91
N LEU A 115 -3.76 8.91 22.89
CA LEU A 115 -4.26 7.70 23.56
C LEU A 115 -3.59 7.58 24.93
N PRO A 116 -4.32 7.58 26.06
CA PRO A 116 -3.72 7.48 27.40
C PRO A 116 -2.86 6.23 27.58
N ILE A 117 -1.74 6.36 28.32
CA ILE A 117 -0.80 5.25 28.55
C ILE A 117 -1.45 4.07 29.27
N GLU A 118 -2.43 4.33 30.12
CA GLU A 118 -3.17 3.35 30.91
C GLU A 118 -3.90 2.33 30.01
N THR A 119 -4.20 2.66 28.76
CA THR A 119 -4.82 1.73 27.80
C THR A 119 -3.96 0.50 27.50
N ARG A 120 -2.68 0.49 27.90
CA ARG A 120 -1.79 -0.68 27.83
C ARG A 120 -2.19 -1.82 28.75
N THR A 121 -2.87 -1.53 29.85
CA THR A 121 -3.35 -2.57 30.79
C THR A 121 -4.67 -3.19 30.32
N GLY A 122 -5.36 -2.56 29.37
CA GLY A 122 -6.62 -3.04 28.81
C GLY A 122 -6.47 -4.24 27.86
N ASP A 123 -7.60 -4.87 27.57
CA ASP A 123 -7.68 -6.05 26.70
C ASP A 123 -7.74 -5.72 25.19
N LEU A 124 -7.79 -4.44 24.83
CA LEU A 124 -7.88 -3.99 23.44
C LEU A 124 -6.50 -3.70 22.85
N SER A 125 -6.26 -4.19 21.63
CA SER A 125 -5.07 -3.81 20.87
C SER A 125 -5.16 -2.36 20.37
N LEU A 126 -4.03 -1.78 20.01
CA LEU A 126 -3.96 -0.43 19.45
C LEU A 126 -4.81 -0.32 18.18
N GLN A 127 -4.84 -1.37 17.34
CA GLN A 127 -5.67 -1.42 16.14
C GLN A 127 -7.18 -1.37 16.45
N GLN A 128 -7.62 -1.97 17.55
CA GLN A 128 -9.01 -1.91 18.01
C GLN A 128 -9.33 -0.54 18.62
N LEU A 129 -8.42 0.00 19.44
CA LEU A 129 -8.55 1.32 20.06
C LEU A 129 -8.61 2.45 19.01
N ARG A 130 -7.93 2.29 17.87
CA ARG A 130 -8.03 3.22 16.73
C ARG A 130 -9.45 3.37 16.15
N LYS A 131 -10.30 2.35 16.32
CA LYS A 131 -11.70 2.38 15.85
C LYS A 131 -12.68 2.94 16.90
N LYS A 132 -12.17 3.40 18.04
CA LYS A 132 -12.95 3.85 19.20
C LYS A 132 -12.60 5.29 19.56
N PRO A 133 -13.17 6.30 18.88
CA PRO A 133 -12.84 7.70 19.10
C PRO A 133 -12.99 8.15 20.56
N GLU A 134 -13.91 7.54 21.31
CA GLU A 134 -14.17 7.83 22.72
C GLU A 134 -13.00 7.51 23.67
N GLN A 135 -12.03 6.71 23.21
CA GLN A 135 -10.81 6.39 23.97
C GLN A 135 -9.68 7.40 23.74
N TRP A 136 -9.85 8.33 22.79
CA TRP A 136 -8.82 9.30 22.42
C TRP A 136 -9.14 10.69 22.96
N ILE A 137 -8.13 11.34 23.50
CA ILE A 137 -8.20 12.75 23.90
C ILE A 137 -7.86 13.59 22.67
N ARG A 138 -8.77 14.47 22.28
CA ARG A 138 -8.62 15.31 21.08
C ARG A 138 -8.28 16.75 21.46
N HIS A 139 -7.26 17.29 20.81
CA HIS A 139 -6.90 18.70 20.83
C HIS A 139 -6.97 19.26 19.41
N GLU A 140 -7.59 20.43 19.24
CA GLU A 140 -7.58 21.15 17.96
C GLU A 140 -6.24 21.87 17.76
N LEU A 141 -5.75 21.91 16.52
CA LEU A 141 -4.51 22.60 16.18
C LEU A 141 -4.83 23.84 15.34
N ASP A 142 -4.49 25.03 15.84
CA ASP A 142 -4.70 26.29 15.12
C ASP A 142 -3.54 26.59 14.17
N GLU A 143 -3.79 26.46 12.86
CA GLU A 143 -2.82 26.77 11.80
C GLU A 143 -2.43 28.26 11.78
N ARG A 144 -3.29 29.14 12.29
CA ARG A 144 -3.06 30.59 12.29
C ARG A 144 -2.13 31.03 13.42
N ASN A 145 -1.93 30.18 14.43
CA ASN A 145 -1.10 30.48 15.58
C ASN A 145 -0.07 29.35 15.81
N PRO A 146 1.10 29.41 15.14
CA PRO A 146 2.14 28.41 15.27
C PRO A 146 2.64 28.20 16.71
N ASP A 147 2.58 29.23 17.57
CA ASP A 147 3.05 29.13 18.96
C ASP A 147 2.11 28.27 19.81
N VAL A 148 0.80 28.53 19.70
CA VAL A 148 -0.24 27.71 20.36
C VAL A 148 -0.21 26.28 19.82
N MET A 149 -0.08 26.11 18.50
CA MET A 149 0.03 24.80 17.90
C MET A 149 1.25 24.04 18.42
N ARG A 150 2.41 24.69 18.57
CA ARG A 150 3.63 24.09 19.14
C ARG A 150 3.42 23.67 20.59
N GLU A 151 2.73 24.48 21.40
CA GLU A 151 2.40 24.13 22.79
C GLU A 151 1.52 22.88 22.86
N VAL A 152 0.49 22.78 22.03
CA VAL A 152 -0.36 21.59 21.95
C VAL A 152 0.44 20.37 21.47
N LEU A 153 1.27 20.52 20.44
CA LEU A 153 2.13 19.45 19.94
C LEU A 153 3.17 18.99 20.97
N ALA A 154 3.56 19.83 21.94
CA ALA A 154 4.46 19.44 23.00
C ALA A 154 3.88 18.36 23.93
N GLU A 155 2.56 18.13 23.94
CA GLU A 155 1.92 17.06 24.70
C GLU A 155 2.47 15.67 24.33
N VAL A 156 2.96 15.45 23.10
CA VAL A 156 3.54 14.14 22.69
C VAL A 156 4.85 13.79 23.43
N ALA A 157 5.48 14.78 24.07
CA ALA A 157 6.66 14.59 24.92
C ALA A 157 6.30 14.50 26.42
N ARG A 158 5.01 14.55 26.77
CA ARG A 158 4.57 14.55 28.17
C ARG A 158 4.88 13.23 28.85
N ILE A 159 5.37 13.36 30.07
CA ILE A 159 5.72 12.26 30.97
C ILE A 159 4.88 12.30 32.25
N LYS A 160 4.79 11.16 32.92
CA LYS A 160 4.11 10.96 34.20
C LYS A 160 5.07 10.29 35.16
N SER A 161 5.09 10.76 36.41
CA SER A 161 5.80 10.10 37.51
C SER A 161 4.92 9.00 38.08
N VAL A 162 5.44 7.78 38.13
CA VAL A 162 4.72 6.59 38.60
C VAL A 162 5.63 5.76 39.50
N SER A 163 5.04 4.90 40.33
CA SER A 163 5.81 3.95 41.11
C SER A 163 6.45 2.88 40.20
N PRO A 164 7.57 2.25 40.60
CA PRO A 164 8.16 1.14 39.83
C PRO A 164 7.20 -0.03 39.58
N GLU A 165 6.26 -0.27 40.49
CA GLU A 165 5.24 -1.31 40.35
C GLU A 165 4.25 -0.96 39.22
N GLU A 166 3.74 0.27 39.21
CA GLU A 166 2.86 0.78 38.14
C GLU A 166 3.57 0.77 36.78
N ALA A 167 4.85 1.18 36.73
CA ALA A 167 5.65 1.11 35.50
C ALA A 167 5.75 -0.33 34.98
N ARG A 168 5.94 -1.31 35.86
CA ARG A 168 5.99 -2.74 35.50
C ARG A 168 4.64 -3.26 35.02
N GLN A 169 3.53 -2.85 35.63
CA GLN A 169 2.18 -3.19 35.18
C GLN A 169 1.88 -2.62 33.79
N LEU A 170 2.35 -1.40 33.51
CA LEU A 170 2.30 -0.81 32.18
C LEU A 170 3.25 -1.52 31.19
N GLY A 171 4.18 -2.35 31.67
CA GLY A 171 5.08 -3.14 30.85
C GLY A 171 6.39 -2.45 30.50
N PHE A 172 6.77 -1.42 31.26
CA PHE A 172 8.10 -0.82 31.22
C PHE A 172 9.09 -1.60 32.09
N ASP A 173 10.37 -1.49 31.75
CA ASP A 173 11.48 -2.01 32.53
C ASP A 173 12.10 -0.86 33.32
N GLU A 174 12.09 -0.96 34.66
CA GLU A 174 12.59 0.09 35.57
C GLU A 174 14.04 0.49 35.24
N ALA A 175 14.90 -0.47 34.89
CA ALA A 175 16.30 -0.22 34.57
C ALA A 175 16.52 0.64 33.31
N MET A 176 15.48 0.80 32.50
CA MET A 176 15.47 1.58 31.26
C MET A 176 14.77 2.94 31.41
N LEU A 177 14.20 3.22 32.58
CA LEU A 177 13.49 4.47 32.85
C LEU A 177 14.36 5.45 33.64
N GLU A 178 14.11 6.73 33.43
CA GLU A 178 14.72 7.78 34.24
C GLU A 178 14.00 7.89 35.57
N HIS A 179 14.75 8.00 36.67
CA HIS A 179 14.20 8.30 37.98
C HIS A 179 13.69 9.75 38.05
N ASP A 180 12.55 9.93 38.71
CA ASP A 180 12.01 11.26 38.94
C ASP A 180 12.83 11.98 40.02
N ARG A 181 13.54 13.04 39.63
CA ARG A 181 14.34 13.86 40.56
C ARG A 181 13.47 14.60 41.58
N ASN A 182 12.22 14.89 41.23
CA ASN A 182 11.31 15.62 42.09
C ASN A 182 10.54 14.70 43.05
N ASN A 183 10.38 13.43 42.70
CA ASN A 183 9.74 12.40 43.52
C ASN A 183 10.67 11.20 43.70
N PRO A 184 11.57 11.23 44.69
CA PRO A 184 12.50 10.13 44.95
C PRO A 184 11.76 8.79 45.14
N GLY A 185 12.21 7.76 44.42
CA GLY A 185 11.59 6.43 44.41
C GLY A 185 10.63 6.17 43.25
N ASN A 186 10.19 7.22 42.53
CA ASN A 186 9.39 7.08 41.32
C ASN A 186 10.25 7.07 40.05
N VAL A 187 9.64 6.60 38.97
CA VAL A 187 10.20 6.58 37.62
C VAL A 187 9.29 7.34 36.64
N LEU A 188 9.90 7.86 35.58
CA LEU A 188 9.21 8.65 34.56
C LEU A 188 8.80 7.75 33.39
N VAL A 189 7.50 7.73 33.08
CA VAL A 189 6.93 7.02 31.92
C VAL A 189 6.23 7.99 30.97
N PRO A 190 6.04 7.65 29.67
CA PRO A 190 5.23 8.44 28.77
C PRO A 190 3.79 8.58 29.29
N ALA A 191 3.18 9.76 29.17
CA ALA A 191 1.77 9.95 29.49
C ALA A 191 0.82 9.31 28.45
N TRP A 192 1.34 9.04 27.25
CA TRP A 192 0.57 8.61 26.10
C TRP A 192 1.10 7.31 25.51
N ARG A 193 0.18 6.42 25.12
CA ARG A 193 0.47 5.17 24.40
C ARG A 193 0.75 5.41 22.92
N ASN A 194 0.01 6.31 22.27
CA ASN A 194 0.14 6.67 20.86
C ASN A 194 -0.42 8.08 20.62
N ALA A 195 0.17 8.82 19.67
CA ALA A 195 -0.29 10.11 19.20
C ALA A 195 -0.58 10.08 17.69
N GLN A 196 -1.67 10.70 17.29
CA GLN A 196 -2.03 10.91 15.88
C GLN A 196 -2.20 12.39 15.61
N ILE A 197 -1.38 12.93 14.71
CA ILE A 197 -1.39 14.33 14.34
C ILE A 197 -1.89 14.42 12.90
N SER A 198 -3.08 14.97 12.73
CA SER A 198 -3.57 15.46 11.44
C SER A 198 -3.13 16.91 11.29
N ILE A 199 -2.32 17.23 10.29
CA ILE A 199 -1.92 18.60 9.99
C ILE A 199 -1.90 18.86 8.49
N ARG A 200 -2.49 19.98 8.09
CA ARG A 200 -2.45 20.45 6.71
C ARG A 200 -0.99 20.77 6.35
N HIS A 201 -0.48 19.98 5.43
CA HIS A 201 0.84 20.15 4.84
C HIS A 201 0.79 19.56 3.43
N PRO A 202 1.37 20.22 2.41
CA PRO A 202 1.24 19.77 1.01
C PRO A 202 1.60 18.29 0.81
N LEU A 203 2.60 17.77 1.54
CA LEU A 203 2.98 16.36 1.45
C LEU A 203 1.95 15.42 2.11
N PHE A 204 1.41 15.78 3.27
CA PHE A 204 0.46 14.95 4.00
C PHE A 204 -0.91 14.93 3.32
N GLU A 205 -1.37 16.08 2.81
CA GLU A 205 -2.60 16.17 2.01
C GLU A 205 -2.55 15.27 0.77
N ARG A 206 -1.34 14.99 0.26
CA ARG A 206 -1.07 14.14 -0.91
C ARG A 206 -0.83 12.66 -0.55
N GLY A 207 -1.00 12.29 0.71
CA GLY A 207 -1.04 10.88 1.16
C GLY A 207 0.27 10.39 1.78
N LEU A 208 1.22 11.27 2.06
CA LEU A 208 2.38 10.93 2.88
C LEU A 208 1.95 10.77 4.34
N ARG A 209 2.34 9.65 4.97
CA ARG A 209 2.21 9.40 6.41
C ARG A 209 3.60 9.18 6.98
N ILE A 210 3.91 9.84 8.09
CA ILE A 210 5.17 9.65 8.80
C ILE A 210 4.88 8.92 10.11
N LEU A 211 5.68 7.90 10.40
CA LEU A 211 5.70 7.24 11.69
C LEU A 211 6.98 7.65 12.42
N ASP A 212 6.87 8.56 13.39
CA ASP A 212 7.96 8.86 14.33
C ASP A 212 7.92 7.82 15.45
N THR A 213 9.06 7.16 15.64
CA THR A 213 9.17 6.12 16.65
C THR A 213 10.07 6.64 17.78
N PRO A 214 9.66 6.52 19.06
CA PRO A 214 10.51 6.91 20.18
C PRO A 214 11.81 6.09 20.19
N GLY A 215 12.79 6.38 21.05
CA GLY A 215 14.01 5.55 21.13
C GLY A 215 13.68 4.05 21.25
N LEU A 216 14.38 3.15 20.56
CA LEU A 216 13.99 1.73 20.57
C LEU A 216 14.04 1.03 21.94
N ASN A 217 14.80 1.57 22.89
CA ASN A 217 14.74 1.11 24.28
C ASN A 217 13.35 1.36 24.90
N ALA A 218 12.61 2.37 24.44
CA ALA A 218 11.20 2.60 24.75
C ALA A 218 10.23 1.80 23.84
N LEU A 219 10.61 1.45 22.60
CA LEU A 219 9.81 0.61 21.69
C LEU A 219 9.77 -0.87 22.07
N GLY A 220 10.78 -1.37 22.78
CA GLY A 220 10.74 -2.70 23.39
C GLY A 220 9.55 -2.89 24.34
N SER A 221 8.93 -1.80 24.80
CA SER A 221 7.70 -1.81 25.60
C SER A 221 6.42 -1.91 24.76
N GLU A 222 6.39 -1.50 23.48
CA GLU A 222 5.23 -1.58 22.59
C GLU A 222 5.48 -2.56 21.43
N PRO A 223 5.24 -3.87 21.62
CA PRO A 223 5.48 -4.86 20.58
C PRO A 223 4.57 -4.64 19.36
N GLU A 224 3.41 -3.99 19.52
CA GLU A 224 2.52 -3.67 18.41
C GLU A 224 3.19 -2.74 17.39
N LEU A 225 4.02 -1.78 17.82
CA LEU A 225 4.68 -0.87 16.89
C LEU A 225 5.78 -1.57 16.07
N THR A 226 6.59 -2.39 16.73
CA THR A 226 7.71 -3.09 16.09
C THR A 226 7.27 -4.28 15.24
N ILE A 227 6.16 -4.95 15.60
CA ILE A 227 5.67 -6.14 14.89
C ILE A 227 4.63 -5.80 13.82
N SER A 228 3.80 -4.78 14.02
CA SER A 228 2.71 -4.44 13.09
C SER A 228 2.95 -3.17 12.27
N MET A 229 3.40 -2.07 12.89
CA MET A 229 3.48 -0.78 12.20
C MET A 229 4.74 -0.65 11.35
N LEU A 230 5.91 -0.96 11.92
CA LEU A 230 7.18 -0.80 11.22
C LEU A 230 7.30 -1.70 9.97
N PRO A 231 6.92 -2.99 9.99
CA PRO A 231 6.98 -3.83 8.78
C PRO A 231 5.97 -3.44 7.69
N ARG A 232 4.94 -2.65 8.03
CA ARG A 232 3.96 -2.11 7.08
C ARG A 232 4.40 -0.77 6.48
N ALA A 233 5.44 -0.14 7.02
CA ALA A 233 6.00 1.05 6.43
C ALA A 233 6.64 0.71 5.07
N HIS A 234 6.36 1.53 4.06
CA HIS A 234 6.89 1.32 2.72
C HIS A 234 8.40 1.50 2.69
N ALA A 235 8.89 2.46 3.47
CA ALA A 235 10.31 2.75 3.64
C ALA A 235 10.65 3.00 5.11
N VAL A 236 11.89 2.68 5.47
CA VAL A 236 12.45 2.92 6.81
C VAL A 236 13.67 3.80 6.69
N ILE A 237 13.66 4.90 7.45
CA ILE A 237 14.80 5.80 7.63
C ILE A 237 15.37 5.52 9.03
N PHE A 238 16.48 4.81 9.06
CA PHE A 238 17.21 4.46 10.27
C PHE A 238 18.19 5.58 10.63
N VAL A 239 17.85 6.39 11.62
CA VAL A 239 18.61 7.56 12.05
C VAL A 239 19.66 7.16 13.08
N LEU A 240 20.91 7.31 12.68
CA LEU A 240 22.13 7.16 13.47
C LEU A 240 22.74 8.54 13.73
N SER A 241 23.81 8.57 14.52
CA SER A 241 24.47 9.81 14.92
C SER A 241 25.98 9.71 14.67
N ALA A 242 26.55 10.72 14.02
CA ALA A 242 27.96 10.76 13.63
C ALA A 242 28.92 10.84 14.83
N ASP A 243 28.45 11.38 15.96
CA ASP A 243 29.19 11.49 17.23
C ASP A 243 29.47 10.12 17.87
N THR A 244 28.55 9.16 17.78
CA THR A 244 28.68 7.83 18.39
C THR A 244 28.96 6.71 17.38
N GLY A 245 28.72 6.95 16.09
CA GLY A 245 28.70 5.90 15.08
C GLY A 245 27.59 4.86 15.33
N VAL A 246 27.81 3.64 14.82
CA VAL A 246 26.87 2.51 14.99
C VAL A 246 27.13 1.82 16.32
N THR A 247 26.19 1.93 17.26
CA THR A 247 26.31 1.28 18.58
C THR A 247 25.77 -0.16 18.59
N GLY A 248 26.03 -0.92 19.67
CA GLY A 248 25.50 -2.27 19.84
C GLY A 248 23.97 -2.32 19.91
N SER A 249 23.34 -1.31 20.53
CA SER A 249 21.88 -1.12 20.53
C SER A 249 21.38 -0.84 19.12
N ASP A 250 22.02 0.07 18.38
CA ASP A 250 21.69 0.35 16.97
C ASP A 250 21.77 -0.93 16.10
N MET A 251 22.79 -1.76 16.30
CA MET A 251 22.95 -3.02 15.57
C MET A 251 21.85 -4.04 15.88
N THR A 252 21.44 -4.12 17.15
CA THR A 252 20.33 -4.97 17.58
C THR A 252 19.03 -4.52 16.91
N ILE A 253 18.76 -3.21 16.93
CA ILE A 253 17.60 -2.60 16.26
C ILE A 253 17.59 -2.97 14.78
N TRP A 254 18.73 -2.77 14.10
CA TRP A 254 18.89 -3.04 12.68
C TRP A 254 18.56 -4.50 12.35
N LYS A 255 19.26 -5.46 12.98
CA LYS A 255 19.11 -6.90 12.68
C LYS A 255 17.75 -7.47 13.09
N GLU A 256 17.18 -7.01 14.19
CA GLU A 256 15.95 -7.60 14.73
C GLU A 256 14.68 -7.03 14.11
N HIS A 257 14.69 -5.74 13.73
CA HIS A 257 13.47 -5.01 13.38
C HIS A 257 13.47 -4.40 11.98
N ILE A 258 14.64 -4.12 11.39
CA ILE A 258 14.75 -3.40 10.10
C ILE A 258 15.24 -4.35 8.99
N ASP A 259 16.44 -4.91 9.15
CA ASP A 259 17.05 -5.84 8.20
C ASP A 259 16.60 -7.28 8.43
N THR A 260 15.28 -7.48 8.36
CA THR A 260 14.73 -8.83 8.39
C THR A 260 14.55 -9.32 6.96
N GLU A 261 14.95 -10.58 6.69
CA GLU A 261 14.90 -11.23 5.36
C GLU A 261 13.53 -11.12 4.65
N HIS A 262 12.46 -10.84 5.40
CA HIS A 262 11.08 -10.86 4.92
C HIS A 262 10.31 -9.56 5.23
N ALA A 263 10.97 -8.51 5.73
CA ALA A 263 10.31 -7.22 5.84
C ALA A 263 10.10 -6.65 4.43
N ASP A 264 8.85 -6.34 4.13
CA ASP A 264 8.39 -5.88 2.83
C ASP A 264 8.65 -4.36 2.67
N HIS A 265 9.88 -3.93 2.94
CA HIS A 265 10.34 -2.56 2.74
C HIS A 265 10.60 -2.31 1.26
N ARG A 266 9.59 -2.52 0.41
CA ARG A 266 9.74 -2.56 -1.05
C ARG A 266 10.34 -1.26 -1.62
N ALA A 267 10.12 -0.13 -0.94
CA ALA A 267 10.69 1.16 -1.31
C ALA A 267 12.10 1.42 -0.74
N GLY A 268 12.60 0.56 0.15
CA GLY A 268 13.98 0.55 0.64
C GLY A 268 14.15 0.81 2.14
N ARG A 269 15.38 0.53 2.60
CA ARG A 269 15.87 0.82 3.94
C ARG A 269 17.07 1.75 3.79
N PHE A 270 17.07 2.86 4.51
CA PHE A 270 18.11 3.89 4.42
C PHE A 270 18.67 4.18 5.78
N ALA A 271 19.99 4.33 5.88
CA ALA A 271 20.63 4.79 7.10
C ALA A 271 20.95 6.28 6.98
N VAL A 272 20.45 7.09 7.91
CA VAL A 272 20.78 8.51 7.98
C VAL A 272 21.79 8.71 9.09
N LEU A 273 23.01 9.08 8.73
CA LEU A 273 24.04 9.45 9.67
C LEU A 273 23.88 10.95 9.99
N ASN A 274 23.12 11.24 11.03
CA ASN A 274 22.81 12.61 11.45
C ASN A 274 23.96 13.24 12.24
N LYS A 275 23.89 14.56 12.48
CA LYS A 275 24.88 15.35 13.23
C LYS A 275 26.29 15.39 12.64
N ILE A 276 26.41 15.36 11.31
CA ILE A 276 27.73 15.50 10.65
C ILE A 276 28.42 16.83 10.95
N ASP A 277 27.67 17.83 11.45
CA ASP A 277 28.21 19.11 11.89
C ASP A 277 29.19 18.99 13.05
N VAL A 278 29.15 17.89 13.81
CA VAL A 278 30.17 17.58 14.83
C VAL A 278 31.54 17.26 14.20
N LEU A 279 31.56 16.83 12.93
CA LEU A 279 32.79 16.52 12.18
C LEU A 279 33.33 17.71 11.39
N TRP A 280 32.66 18.87 11.43
CA TRP A 280 33.10 20.06 10.72
C TRP A 280 34.29 20.68 11.44
N ASP A 281 35.44 20.69 10.76
CA ASP A 281 36.64 21.35 11.24
C ASP A 281 37.02 22.48 10.28
N ASP A 282 36.62 23.70 10.63
CA ASP A 282 36.88 24.89 9.83
C ASP A 282 38.39 25.24 9.81
N LEU A 283 39.21 24.70 10.72
CA LEU A 283 40.67 24.91 10.75
C LEU A 283 41.42 23.98 9.80
N GLN A 284 40.95 22.72 9.66
CA GLN A 284 41.55 21.73 8.76
C GLN A 284 41.00 21.78 7.33
N GLY A 285 39.97 22.58 7.10
CA GLY A 285 39.38 22.85 5.79
C GLY A 285 38.33 21.81 5.33
N GLU A 286 37.62 22.14 4.25
CA GLU A 286 36.48 21.36 3.75
C GLU A 286 36.86 19.95 3.28
N LYS A 287 38.06 19.79 2.71
CA LYS A 287 38.52 18.50 2.20
C LYS A 287 38.67 17.47 3.33
N HIS A 288 39.27 17.86 4.45
CA HIS A 288 39.43 16.99 5.62
C HIS A 288 38.07 16.63 6.25
N THR A 289 37.15 17.59 6.28
CA THR A 289 35.77 17.36 6.74
C THR A 289 35.08 16.30 5.87
N GLN A 290 35.18 16.42 4.53
CA GLN A 290 34.57 15.47 3.60
C GLN A 290 35.17 14.06 3.72
N GLU A 291 36.50 13.94 3.84
CA GLU A 291 37.19 12.66 4.05
C GLU A 291 36.77 12.01 5.39
N SER A 292 36.54 12.80 6.43
CA SER A 292 36.06 12.30 7.73
C SER A 292 34.61 11.80 7.65
N ILE A 293 33.74 12.53 6.96
CA ILE A 293 32.36 12.10 6.72
C ILE A 293 32.33 10.80 5.91
N ASP A 294 33.13 10.70 4.84
CA ASP A 294 33.17 9.51 3.99
C ASP A 294 33.73 8.28 4.74
N ARG A 295 34.72 8.47 5.63
CA ARG A 295 35.19 7.39 6.52
C ARG A 295 34.07 6.83 7.40
N VAL A 296 33.32 7.69 8.09
CA VAL A 296 32.23 7.24 8.98
C VAL A 296 31.07 6.64 8.18
N ARG A 297 30.79 7.19 7.00
CA ARG A 297 29.79 6.64 6.07
C ARG A 297 30.14 5.23 5.63
N ASN A 298 31.39 4.98 5.22
CA ASN A 298 31.87 3.66 4.81
C ASN A 298 31.81 2.66 5.97
N TYR A 299 32.32 3.06 7.14
CA TYR A 299 32.23 2.25 8.34
C TYR A 299 30.78 1.85 8.68
N THR A 300 29.85 2.81 8.60
CA THR A 300 28.42 2.56 8.84
C THR A 300 27.82 1.60 7.82
N ALA A 301 28.14 1.77 6.53
CA ALA A 301 27.66 0.91 5.45
C ALA A 301 28.11 -0.55 5.66
N ASP A 302 29.40 -0.73 6.00
CA ASP A 302 29.98 -2.05 6.23
C ASP A 302 29.36 -2.75 7.45
N HIS A 303 29.15 -2.02 8.55
CA HIS A 303 28.56 -2.58 9.77
C HIS A 303 27.10 -2.99 9.58
N LEU A 304 26.32 -2.19 8.84
CA LEU A 304 24.91 -2.48 8.55
C LEU A 304 24.71 -3.47 7.39
N GLY A 305 25.76 -3.76 6.61
CA GLY A 305 25.67 -4.61 5.43
C GLY A 305 24.85 -4.01 4.28
N ILE A 306 24.83 -2.68 4.16
CA ILE A 306 24.10 -1.96 3.10
C ILE A 306 25.05 -1.24 2.16
N ARG A 307 24.55 -0.87 0.98
CA ARG A 307 25.36 -0.13 0.01
C ARG A 307 25.67 1.26 0.56
N GLN A 308 26.89 1.76 0.33
CA GLN A 308 27.31 3.09 0.78
C GLN A 308 26.42 4.25 0.29
N GLN A 309 25.72 4.07 -0.84
CA GLN A 309 24.78 5.05 -1.39
C GLN A 309 23.45 5.11 -0.61
N ASP A 310 23.14 4.07 0.17
CA ASP A 310 21.95 4.00 1.02
C ASP A 310 22.26 4.53 2.45
N VAL A 311 23.49 4.99 2.70
CA VAL A 311 23.91 5.72 3.90
C VAL A 311 24.03 7.22 3.58
N ILE A 312 23.17 8.04 4.17
CA ILE A 312 23.08 9.47 3.91
C ILE A 312 23.65 10.25 5.10
N PRO A 313 24.86 10.82 4.98
CA PRO A 313 25.39 11.75 5.98
C PRO A 313 24.70 13.10 5.86
N LEU A 314 24.12 13.62 6.96
CA LEU A 314 23.47 14.93 6.99
C LEU A 314 23.49 15.57 8.39
N SER A 315 23.15 16.86 8.45
CA SER A 315 22.85 17.56 9.71
C SER A 315 21.43 18.11 9.67
N ALA A 316 20.51 17.47 10.42
CA ALA A 316 19.13 17.93 10.52
C ALA A 316 19.02 19.33 11.13
N LYS A 317 19.82 19.61 12.17
CA LYS A 317 19.84 20.90 12.87
C LYS A 317 20.26 22.04 11.93
N GLN A 318 21.35 21.83 11.19
CA GLN A 318 21.86 22.83 10.24
C GLN A 318 20.94 22.95 9.03
N GLY A 319 20.34 21.85 8.56
CA GLY A 319 19.34 21.88 7.49
C GLY A 319 18.07 22.66 7.87
N LEU A 320 17.56 22.49 9.09
CA LEU A 320 16.45 23.28 9.61
C LEU A 320 16.82 24.76 9.69
N LEU A 321 17.98 25.06 10.29
CA LEU A 321 18.46 26.44 10.43
C LEU A 321 18.64 27.13 9.08
N ALA A 322 19.21 26.41 8.10
CA ALA A 322 19.39 26.88 6.74
C ALA A 322 18.06 27.26 6.09
N ARG A 323 17.01 26.42 6.24
CA ARG A 323 15.68 26.72 5.70
C ARG A 323 15.04 27.94 6.36
N VAL A 324 15.10 28.01 7.70
CA VAL A 324 14.53 29.13 8.46
C VAL A 324 15.23 30.44 8.10
N ARG A 325 16.56 30.42 7.92
CA ARG A 325 17.37 31.60 7.55
C ARG A 325 17.42 31.86 6.04
N LYS A 326 16.89 30.95 5.22
CA LYS A 326 17.02 30.95 3.74
C LYS A 326 18.49 30.97 3.28
N ASP A 327 19.36 30.28 4.00
CA ASP A 327 20.80 30.15 3.70
C ASP A 327 21.05 28.91 2.82
N ASN A 328 21.25 29.13 1.52
CA ASN A 328 21.48 28.05 0.56
C ASN A 328 22.83 27.35 0.77
N ASN A 329 23.87 28.07 1.20
CA ASN A 329 25.19 27.47 1.41
C ASN A 329 25.16 26.51 2.59
N LEU A 330 24.51 26.91 3.69
CA LEU A 330 24.31 26.04 4.84
C LEU A 330 23.38 24.87 4.50
N PHE A 331 22.38 25.07 3.63
CA PHE A 331 21.49 24.01 3.16
C PHE A 331 22.28 22.94 2.40
N ASP A 332 23.13 23.34 1.46
CA ASP A 332 23.98 22.43 0.70
C ASP A 332 25.00 21.72 1.61
N ARG A 333 25.65 22.46 2.53
CA ARG A 333 26.60 21.90 3.52
C ARG A 333 25.93 20.91 4.47
N SER A 334 24.65 21.11 4.80
CA SER A 334 23.90 20.20 5.69
C SER A 334 23.56 18.85 5.05
N ASN A 335 23.67 18.73 3.72
CA ASN A 335 23.32 17.55 2.92
C ASN A 335 21.86 17.06 3.04
N ILE A 336 20.94 17.82 3.65
CA ILE A 336 19.55 17.37 3.82
C ILE A 336 18.83 17.15 2.47
N GLY A 337 19.18 17.93 1.44
CA GLY A 337 18.64 17.77 0.09
C GLY A 337 18.93 16.40 -0.54
N LYS A 338 20.04 15.74 -0.17
CA LYS A 338 20.35 14.37 -0.64
C LYS A 338 19.34 13.35 -0.11
N LEU A 339 18.88 13.52 1.14
CA LEU A 339 17.84 12.67 1.70
C LEU A 339 16.51 12.89 0.96
N GLU A 340 16.14 14.13 0.65
CA GLU A 340 14.93 14.43 -0.12
C GLU A 340 14.96 13.77 -1.50
N GLN A 341 16.09 13.89 -2.22
CA GLN A 341 16.29 13.25 -3.51
C GLN A 341 16.17 11.72 -3.42
N LEU A 342 16.72 11.11 -2.37
CA LEU A 342 16.61 9.68 -2.17
C LEU A 342 15.17 9.23 -1.90
N ILE A 343 14.42 9.97 -1.08
CA ILE A 343 13.00 9.73 -0.85
C ILE A 343 12.24 9.78 -2.19
N ILE A 344 12.51 10.79 -3.02
CA ILE A 344 11.89 10.92 -4.35
C ILE A 344 12.24 9.73 -5.25
N GLN A 345 13.54 9.46 -5.43
CA GLN A 345 14.02 8.51 -6.43
C GLN A 345 13.72 7.06 -6.07
N ARG A 346 13.74 6.70 -4.79
CA ARG A 346 13.56 5.30 -4.38
C ARG A 346 12.13 5.01 -3.93
N ILE A 347 11.51 5.93 -3.20
CA ILE A 347 10.23 5.66 -2.56
C ILE A 347 9.06 5.97 -3.49
N LEU A 348 9.02 7.18 -4.07
CA LEU A 348 7.95 7.55 -5.01
C LEU A 348 8.02 6.71 -6.29
N MET A 349 9.22 6.51 -6.84
CA MET A 349 9.40 5.69 -8.05
C MET A 349 8.90 4.25 -7.86
N HIS A 350 9.19 3.62 -6.72
CA HIS A 350 8.73 2.26 -6.45
C HIS A 350 7.20 2.18 -6.37
N LYS A 351 6.55 3.17 -5.73
CA LYS A 351 5.08 3.28 -5.70
C LYS A 351 4.49 3.46 -7.10
N GLU A 352 5.06 4.35 -7.90
CA GLU A 352 4.65 4.57 -9.28
C GLU A 352 4.75 3.28 -10.10
N GLN A 353 5.82 2.49 -9.91
CA GLN A 353 5.98 1.18 -10.55
C GLN A 353 4.89 0.19 -10.12
N LEU A 354 4.54 0.12 -8.83
CA LEU A 354 3.48 -0.77 -8.34
C LEU A 354 2.11 -0.42 -8.93
N ILE A 355 1.77 0.88 -8.99
CA ILE A 355 0.52 1.33 -9.63
C ILE A 355 0.54 1.01 -11.13
N THR A 356 1.67 1.25 -11.79
CA THR A 356 1.82 0.97 -13.22
C THR A 356 1.64 -0.52 -13.52
N GLN A 357 2.30 -1.38 -12.75
CA GLN A 357 2.27 -2.83 -12.97
C GLN A 357 0.91 -3.45 -12.62
N ASN A 358 0.29 -3.05 -11.50
CA ASN A 358 -0.92 -3.68 -11.01
C ASN A 358 -2.21 -3.08 -11.58
N LEU A 359 -2.24 -1.79 -11.87
CA LEU A 359 -3.46 -1.09 -12.30
C LEU A 359 -3.40 -0.66 -13.77
N ILE A 360 -2.33 0.03 -14.19
CA ILE A 360 -2.28 0.58 -15.55
C ILE A 360 -2.29 -0.54 -16.59
N ASN A 361 -1.49 -1.57 -16.40
CA ASN A 361 -1.49 -2.73 -17.30
C ASN A 361 -2.86 -3.42 -17.37
N ASP A 362 -3.55 -3.50 -16.23
CA ASP A 362 -4.88 -4.11 -16.14
C ASP A 362 -5.92 -3.31 -16.96
N LEU A 363 -5.95 -1.98 -16.75
CA LEU A 363 -6.81 -1.07 -17.47
C LEU A 363 -6.51 -1.02 -18.97
N LEU A 364 -5.22 -1.05 -19.35
CA LEU A 364 -4.82 -1.10 -20.75
C LEU A 364 -5.28 -2.39 -21.42
N GLY A 365 -5.18 -3.53 -20.73
CA GLY A 365 -5.72 -4.79 -21.23
C GLY A 365 -7.23 -4.75 -21.44
N MET A 366 -7.98 -4.17 -20.48
CA MET A 366 -9.42 -3.97 -20.62
C MET A 366 -9.77 -3.07 -21.82
N LEU A 367 -9.11 -1.92 -21.93
CA LEU A 367 -9.37 -0.95 -22.99
C LEU A 367 -9.05 -1.55 -24.37
N GLN A 368 -7.95 -2.29 -24.50
CA GLN A 368 -7.59 -3.00 -25.74
C GLN A 368 -8.62 -4.05 -26.14
N ASN A 369 -9.23 -4.73 -25.18
CA ASN A 369 -10.31 -5.68 -25.46
C ASN A 369 -11.57 -4.96 -25.96
N SER A 370 -11.95 -3.86 -25.30
CA SER A 370 -13.09 -3.05 -25.75
C SER A 370 -12.86 -2.40 -27.12
N GLN A 371 -11.63 -1.96 -27.42
CA GLN A 371 -11.28 -1.48 -28.77
C GLN A 371 -11.37 -2.58 -29.81
N ALA A 372 -10.89 -3.78 -29.52
CA ALA A 372 -11.01 -4.91 -30.43
C ALA A 372 -12.48 -5.27 -30.72
N ALA A 373 -13.35 -5.22 -29.70
CA ALA A 373 -14.78 -5.42 -29.86
C ALA A 373 -15.43 -4.33 -30.74
N MET A 374 -15.01 -3.07 -30.59
CA MET A 374 -15.51 -1.95 -31.41
C MET A 374 -14.98 -1.98 -32.84
N GLN A 375 -13.73 -2.39 -33.06
CA GLN A 375 -13.18 -2.61 -34.39
C GLN A 375 -13.94 -3.71 -35.13
N TYR A 376 -14.25 -4.80 -34.43
CA TYR A 376 -15.09 -5.86 -35.00
C TYR A 376 -16.50 -5.36 -35.39
N ARG A 377 -17.11 -4.46 -34.60
CA ARG A 377 -18.38 -3.78 -34.98
C ARG A 377 -18.23 -2.97 -36.26
N LEU A 378 -17.13 -2.25 -36.38
CA LEU A 378 -16.85 -1.40 -37.53
C LEU A 378 -16.69 -2.24 -38.79
N ASP A 379 -15.86 -3.27 -38.74
CA ASP A 379 -15.62 -4.18 -39.88
C ASP A 379 -16.94 -4.82 -40.33
N ALA A 380 -17.78 -5.26 -39.40
CA ALA A 380 -19.10 -5.82 -39.69
C ALA A 380 -20.05 -4.82 -40.39
N LEU A 381 -20.08 -3.55 -39.94
CA LEU A 381 -20.88 -2.51 -40.61
C LEU A 381 -20.33 -2.16 -41.99
N GLU A 382 -19.01 -2.19 -42.18
CA GLU A 382 -18.39 -1.95 -43.49
C GLU A 382 -18.74 -3.06 -44.48
N GLU A 383 -18.76 -4.33 -44.04
CA GLU A 383 -19.26 -5.46 -44.84
C GLU A 383 -20.76 -5.27 -45.19
N GLU A 384 -21.60 -4.89 -44.21
CA GLU A 384 -23.02 -4.57 -44.43
C GLU A 384 -23.21 -3.45 -45.46
N ARG A 385 -22.39 -2.40 -45.37
CA ARG A 385 -22.39 -1.25 -46.28
C ARG A 385 -21.97 -1.65 -47.70
N GLN A 386 -20.98 -2.53 -47.82
CA GLN A 386 -20.53 -3.07 -49.11
C GLN A 386 -21.61 -3.94 -49.77
N ALA A 387 -22.37 -4.73 -48.99
CA ALA A 387 -23.54 -5.45 -49.49
C ALA A 387 -24.67 -4.52 -49.97
N CYS A 388 -24.70 -3.27 -49.47
CA CYS A 388 -25.58 -2.22 -49.98
C CYS A 388 -24.99 -1.46 -51.18
N ALA A 389 -23.79 -1.85 -51.66
CA ALA A 389 -22.94 -1.36 -52.76
C ALA A 389 -23.60 -1.01 -54.12
N GLY A 390 -24.63 -1.77 -54.49
CA GLY A 390 -25.30 -1.70 -55.80
C GLY A 390 -26.46 -0.70 -55.85
N ALA A 391 -27.06 -0.52 -57.05
CA ALA A 391 -28.29 0.25 -57.22
C ALA A 391 -29.46 -0.35 -56.42
N THR A 392 -29.48 -1.67 -56.30
CA THR A 392 -30.40 -2.45 -55.46
C THR A 392 -29.64 -3.12 -54.33
N LEU A 393 -30.33 -3.39 -53.21
CA LEU A 393 -29.80 -4.17 -52.10
C LEU A 393 -29.48 -5.61 -52.54
N ASP A 394 -28.26 -6.09 -52.29
CA ASP A 394 -27.94 -7.52 -52.44
C ASP A 394 -28.52 -8.33 -51.27
N LYS A 395 -29.82 -8.62 -51.38
CA LYS A 395 -30.57 -9.41 -50.38
C LYS A 395 -29.95 -10.80 -50.15
N ALA A 396 -29.27 -11.37 -51.15
CA ALA A 396 -28.60 -12.67 -51.02
C ALA A 396 -27.32 -12.55 -50.18
N ALA A 397 -26.51 -11.51 -50.39
CA ALA A 397 -25.34 -11.25 -49.54
C ALA A 397 -25.74 -10.95 -48.09
N LEU A 398 -26.75 -10.09 -47.87
CA LEU A 398 -27.25 -9.79 -46.53
C LEU A 398 -27.81 -11.03 -45.82
N SER A 399 -28.49 -11.92 -46.54
CA SER A 399 -28.98 -13.18 -45.97
C SER A 399 -27.82 -14.11 -45.57
N ARG A 400 -26.76 -14.22 -46.38
CA ARG A 400 -25.55 -14.99 -46.02
C ARG A 400 -24.85 -14.41 -44.79
N LEU A 401 -24.76 -13.08 -44.68
CA LEU A 401 -24.22 -12.41 -43.49
C LEU A 401 -25.09 -12.69 -42.26
N ALA A 402 -26.42 -12.63 -42.40
CA ALA A 402 -27.35 -12.91 -41.30
C ALA A 402 -27.25 -14.36 -40.82
N GLU A 403 -27.13 -15.32 -41.73
CA GLU A 403 -26.92 -16.73 -41.40
C GLU A 403 -25.59 -16.97 -40.69
N ARG A 404 -24.51 -16.33 -41.16
CA ARG A 404 -23.19 -16.41 -40.51
C ARG A 404 -23.24 -15.82 -39.10
N ALA A 405 -23.79 -14.61 -38.96
CA ALA A 405 -23.95 -13.96 -37.67
C ALA A 405 -24.83 -14.79 -36.71
N GLN A 406 -25.89 -15.45 -37.22
CA GLN A 406 -26.72 -16.36 -36.43
C GLN A 406 -25.94 -17.59 -35.94
N LYS A 407 -25.11 -18.20 -36.80
CA LYS A 407 -24.25 -19.34 -36.40
C LYS A 407 -23.27 -18.93 -35.31
N ASP A 408 -22.62 -17.77 -35.46
CA ASP A 408 -21.68 -17.25 -34.47
C ASP A 408 -22.41 -16.89 -33.16
N TYR A 409 -23.63 -16.33 -33.24
CA TYR A 409 -24.47 -16.03 -32.08
C TYR A 409 -24.81 -17.31 -31.33
N ASP A 410 -25.27 -18.35 -32.04
CA ASP A 410 -25.61 -19.64 -31.43
C ASP A 410 -24.39 -20.29 -30.78
N PHE A 411 -23.20 -20.12 -31.38
CA PHE A 411 -21.93 -20.55 -30.81
C PHE A 411 -21.63 -19.87 -29.47
N TYR A 412 -21.60 -18.53 -29.43
CA TYR A 412 -21.32 -17.79 -28.18
C TYR A 412 -22.42 -17.95 -27.13
N TYR A 413 -23.68 -18.06 -27.56
CA TYR A 413 -24.80 -18.33 -26.67
C TYR A 413 -24.68 -19.69 -25.97
N LYS A 414 -24.34 -20.75 -26.71
CA LYS A 414 -24.06 -22.07 -26.14
C LYS A 414 -22.88 -22.02 -25.17
N LYS A 415 -21.81 -21.31 -25.53
CA LYS A 415 -20.65 -21.11 -24.65
C LYS A 415 -21.03 -20.40 -23.35
N LEU A 416 -21.82 -19.33 -23.41
CA LEU A 416 -22.32 -18.63 -22.21
C LEU A 416 -23.13 -19.55 -21.30
N ILE A 417 -23.95 -20.45 -21.85
CA ILE A 417 -24.68 -21.45 -21.04
C ILE A 417 -23.69 -22.36 -20.31
N THR A 418 -22.67 -22.89 -21.01
CA THR A 418 -21.62 -23.72 -20.39
C THR A 418 -20.77 -22.94 -19.38
N LEU A 419 -20.52 -21.65 -19.61
CA LEU A 419 -19.80 -20.79 -18.66
C LEU A 419 -20.64 -20.48 -17.42
N ARG A 420 -21.96 -20.33 -17.55
CA ARG A 420 -22.86 -20.16 -16.39
C ARG A 420 -22.88 -21.40 -15.49
N SER A 421 -22.87 -22.61 -16.05
CA SER A 421 -22.73 -23.82 -15.23
C SER A 421 -21.34 -23.93 -14.60
N SER A 422 -20.30 -23.56 -15.34
CA SER A 422 -18.92 -23.48 -14.81
C SER A 422 -18.79 -22.45 -13.69
N ARG A 423 -19.50 -21.32 -13.77
CA ARG A 423 -19.56 -20.30 -12.71
C ARG A 423 -20.22 -20.82 -11.44
N ARG A 424 -21.33 -21.56 -11.53
CA ARG A 424 -21.96 -22.19 -10.35
C ARG A 424 -21.03 -23.21 -9.69
N LEU A 425 -20.31 -23.99 -10.49
CA LEU A 425 -19.29 -24.90 -9.98
C LEU A 425 -18.16 -24.12 -9.26
N MET A 426 -17.75 -22.99 -9.83
CA MET A 426 -16.74 -22.11 -9.25
C MET A 426 -17.20 -21.46 -7.95
N GLU A 427 -18.45 -21.00 -7.87
CA GLU A 427 -19.07 -20.48 -6.65
C GLU A 427 -19.08 -21.54 -5.55
N SER A 428 -19.47 -22.78 -5.87
CA SER A 428 -19.42 -23.90 -4.91
C SER A 428 -17.99 -24.22 -4.43
N GLN A 429 -16.99 -24.16 -5.30
CA GLN A 429 -15.58 -24.27 -4.91
C GLN A 429 -15.14 -23.08 -4.04
N GLY A 430 -15.59 -21.88 -4.37
CA GLY A 430 -15.38 -20.66 -3.59
C GLY A 430 -15.92 -20.77 -2.16
N ASP A 431 -17.12 -21.34 -2.00
CA ASP A 431 -17.72 -21.59 -0.69
C ASP A 431 -16.87 -22.57 0.14
N MET A 432 -16.32 -23.62 -0.49
CA MET A 432 -15.43 -24.56 0.18
C MET A 432 -14.15 -23.86 0.65
N LEU A 433 -13.51 -23.07 -0.22
CA LEU A 433 -12.30 -22.33 0.12
C LEU A 433 -12.58 -21.30 1.23
N THR A 434 -13.70 -20.59 1.17
CA THR A 434 -14.09 -19.57 2.17
C THR A 434 -14.30 -20.20 3.55
N LYS A 435 -14.85 -21.43 3.62
CA LYS A 435 -14.97 -22.18 4.88
C LYS A 435 -13.62 -22.53 5.53
N LEU A 436 -12.56 -22.69 4.74
CA LEU A 436 -11.21 -22.95 5.26
C LEU A 436 -10.59 -21.71 5.91
N VAL A 437 -11.05 -20.51 5.56
CA VAL A 437 -10.54 -19.22 6.04
C VAL A 437 -11.65 -18.35 6.65
N SER A 438 -12.64 -18.98 7.30
CA SER A 438 -13.74 -18.27 7.92
C SER A 438 -13.31 -17.56 9.21
N GLU A 439 -13.98 -16.45 9.54
CA GLU A 439 -13.70 -15.72 10.79
C GLU A 439 -13.96 -16.59 12.02
N ASP A 440 -15.04 -17.37 11.99
CA ASP A 440 -15.43 -18.26 13.07
C ASP A 440 -14.35 -19.30 13.36
N ARG A 441 -13.74 -19.88 12.31
CA ARG A 441 -12.65 -20.87 12.47
C ARG A 441 -11.42 -20.23 13.13
N PHE A 442 -11.04 -19.03 12.69
CA PHE A 442 -9.95 -18.28 13.31
C PHE A 442 -10.24 -17.97 14.78
N GLU A 443 -11.44 -17.48 15.10
CA GLU A 443 -11.82 -17.14 16.48
C GLU A 443 -11.96 -18.40 17.37
N GLN A 444 -12.37 -19.54 16.82
CA GLN A 444 -12.34 -20.82 17.52
C GLN A 444 -10.91 -21.22 17.89
N HIS A 445 -9.96 -21.14 16.95
CA HIS A 445 -8.54 -21.38 17.22
C HIS A 445 -7.98 -20.41 18.28
N ALA A 446 -8.28 -19.11 18.15
CA ALA A 446 -7.86 -18.10 19.11
C ALA A 446 -8.44 -18.37 20.53
N SER A 447 -9.73 -18.69 20.63
CA SER A 447 -10.40 -18.99 21.89
C SER A 447 -9.88 -20.27 22.54
N GLN A 448 -9.65 -21.33 21.76
CA GLN A 448 -9.07 -22.58 22.23
C GLN A 448 -7.67 -22.34 22.82
N VAL A 449 -6.81 -21.62 22.09
CA VAL A 449 -5.46 -21.29 22.54
C VAL A 449 -5.50 -20.41 23.78
N ARG A 450 -6.42 -19.43 23.86
CA ARG A 450 -6.60 -18.60 25.05
C ARG A 450 -6.86 -19.46 26.28
N LYS A 451 -7.79 -20.41 26.18
CA LYS A 451 -8.10 -21.36 27.26
C LYS A 451 -6.91 -22.26 27.61
N MET A 452 -6.17 -22.76 26.63
CA MET A 452 -4.97 -23.58 26.85
C MET A 452 -3.88 -22.79 27.60
N MET A 453 -3.64 -21.54 27.22
CA MET A 453 -2.66 -20.69 27.90
C MET A 453 -3.11 -20.33 29.32
N SER A 454 -4.38 -19.99 29.52
CA SER A 454 -4.92 -19.68 30.85
C SER A 454 -4.90 -20.88 31.80
N LYS A 455 -5.01 -22.12 31.28
CA LYS A 455 -4.88 -23.36 32.08
C LYS A 455 -3.43 -23.81 32.29
N SER A 456 -2.47 -23.23 31.57
CA SER A 456 -1.06 -23.64 31.64
C SER A 456 -0.34 -22.94 32.79
N TRP A 457 0.04 -23.72 33.81
CA TRP A 457 0.76 -23.23 34.99
C TRP A 457 2.25 -22.94 34.75
N THR A 458 2.79 -23.33 33.59
CA THR A 458 4.22 -23.17 33.26
C THR A 458 4.40 -22.38 31.99
N THR A 459 5.50 -21.63 31.91
CA THR A 459 5.87 -20.90 30.69
C THR A 459 6.12 -21.83 29.51
N ALA A 460 6.65 -23.04 29.76
CA ALA A 460 6.76 -24.08 28.74
C ALA A 460 5.39 -24.52 28.17
N GLY A 461 4.36 -24.64 29.03
CA GLY A 461 2.99 -24.94 28.60
C GLY A 461 2.38 -23.82 27.76
N MET A 462 2.53 -22.57 28.19
CA MET A 462 2.10 -21.40 27.40
C MET A 462 2.80 -21.34 26.05
N ASN A 463 4.10 -21.61 26.01
CA ASN A 463 4.90 -21.64 24.79
C ASN A 463 4.44 -22.70 23.79
N ARG A 464 4.03 -23.89 24.28
CA ARG A 464 3.43 -24.93 23.44
C ARG A 464 2.07 -24.49 22.89
N ALA A 465 1.23 -23.84 23.70
CA ALA A 465 -0.06 -23.33 23.24
C ALA A 465 0.09 -22.22 22.17
N MET A 466 1.10 -21.33 22.31
CA MET A 466 1.44 -20.35 21.28
C MET A 466 1.92 -21.01 19.98
N GLU A 467 2.78 -22.03 20.05
CA GLU A 467 3.23 -22.76 18.86
C GLU A 467 2.06 -23.48 18.18
N HIS A 468 1.19 -24.10 18.97
CA HIS A 468 -0.01 -24.78 18.50
C HIS A 468 -0.95 -23.85 17.73
N PHE A 469 -1.09 -22.58 18.15
CA PHE A 469 -1.85 -21.58 17.38
C PHE A 469 -1.35 -21.44 15.94
N PHE A 470 -0.03 -21.33 15.75
CA PHE A 470 0.55 -21.20 14.41
C PHE A 470 0.47 -22.50 13.61
N GLU A 471 0.56 -23.66 14.26
CA GLU A 471 0.35 -24.96 13.61
C GLU A 471 -1.08 -25.09 13.06
N LEU A 472 -2.08 -24.65 13.81
CA LEU A 472 -3.48 -24.61 13.35
C LEU A 472 -3.64 -23.70 12.13
N LEU A 473 -3.09 -22.49 12.17
CA LEU A 473 -3.15 -21.55 11.03
C LEU A 473 -2.40 -22.05 9.79
N GLU A 474 -1.21 -22.64 9.97
CA GLU A 474 -0.46 -23.21 8.85
C GLU A 474 -1.17 -24.41 8.24
N SER A 475 -1.83 -25.24 9.07
CA SER A 475 -2.65 -26.35 8.60
C SER A 475 -3.82 -25.85 7.74
N ASP A 476 -4.57 -24.86 8.24
CA ASP A 476 -5.67 -24.24 7.49
C ASP A 476 -5.21 -23.70 6.13
N LEU A 477 -4.10 -22.96 6.11
CA LEU A 477 -3.57 -22.40 4.87
C LEU A 477 -2.95 -23.44 3.93
N THR A 478 -2.40 -24.53 4.46
CA THR A 478 -1.88 -25.62 3.63
C THR A 478 -3.03 -26.39 2.97
N ASN A 479 -4.13 -26.60 3.69
CA ASN A 479 -5.37 -27.16 3.15
C ASN A 479 -5.98 -26.22 2.10
N LEU A 480 -5.97 -24.90 2.36
CA LEU A 480 -6.38 -23.90 1.37
C LEU A 480 -5.52 -23.98 0.09
N LEU A 481 -4.20 -24.16 0.21
CA LEU A 481 -3.31 -24.30 -0.93
C LEU A 481 -3.60 -25.57 -1.74
N SER A 482 -3.87 -26.70 -1.09
CA SER A 482 -4.18 -27.95 -1.80
C SER A 482 -5.50 -27.84 -2.55
N GLU A 483 -6.56 -27.35 -1.90
CA GLU A 483 -7.87 -27.15 -2.53
C GLU A 483 -7.80 -26.07 -3.62
N GLY A 484 -7.07 -24.98 -3.37
CA GLY A 484 -6.84 -23.90 -4.33
C GLY A 484 -6.20 -24.39 -5.62
N ARG A 485 -5.21 -25.29 -5.55
CA ARG A 485 -4.59 -25.90 -6.75
C ARG A 485 -5.57 -26.76 -7.56
N LEU A 486 -6.49 -27.46 -6.89
CA LEU A 486 -7.54 -28.22 -7.59
C LEU A 486 -8.49 -27.28 -8.33
N ALA A 487 -8.90 -26.19 -7.67
CA ALA A 487 -9.73 -25.16 -8.30
C ALA A 487 -9.00 -24.47 -9.46
N GLU A 488 -7.71 -24.15 -9.34
CA GLU A 488 -6.91 -23.58 -10.45
C GLU A 488 -6.81 -24.53 -11.65
N LYS A 489 -6.60 -25.83 -11.41
CA LYS A 489 -6.60 -26.85 -12.48
C LYS A 489 -7.95 -26.91 -13.21
N MET A 490 -9.05 -26.83 -12.46
CA MET A 490 -10.40 -26.78 -13.01
C MET A 490 -10.58 -25.54 -13.90
N VAL A 491 -10.18 -24.37 -13.42
CA VAL A 491 -10.22 -23.13 -14.20
C VAL A 491 -9.36 -23.26 -15.47
N GLY A 492 -8.14 -23.78 -15.37
CA GLY A 492 -7.28 -24.02 -16.53
C GLY A 492 -7.90 -24.97 -17.56
N ALA A 493 -8.64 -25.99 -17.13
CA ALA A 493 -9.39 -26.86 -18.03
C ALA A 493 -10.55 -26.14 -18.73
N ILE A 494 -11.28 -25.27 -18.03
CA ILE A 494 -12.34 -24.44 -18.61
C ILE A 494 -11.76 -23.53 -19.70
N TYR A 495 -10.63 -22.88 -19.43
CA TYR A 495 -9.95 -22.00 -20.39
C TYR A 495 -9.41 -22.74 -21.61
N ARG A 496 -8.77 -23.91 -21.44
CA ARG A 496 -8.30 -24.72 -22.59
C ARG A 496 -9.45 -25.10 -23.51
N ARG A 497 -10.55 -25.64 -22.94
CA ARG A 497 -11.77 -25.97 -23.71
C ARG A 497 -12.43 -24.75 -24.35
N TYR A 498 -12.28 -23.57 -23.75
CA TYR A 498 -12.79 -22.32 -24.34
C TYR A 498 -11.94 -21.89 -25.54
N ASN A 499 -10.62 -21.88 -25.39
CA ASN A 499 -9.67 -21.41 -26.40
C ASN A 499 -9.53 -22.38 -27.58
N GLU A 500 -9.67 -23.69 -27.38
CA GLU A 500 -9.64 -24.70 -28.46
C GLU A 500 -10.75 -24.46 -29.50
N ASP A 501 -11.93 -24.04 -29.05
CA ASP A 501 -13.08 -23.83 -29.91
C ASP A 501 -13.17 -22.40 -30.49
N THR A 502 -12.35 -21.47 -30.00
CA THR A 502 -12.47 -20.05 -30.36
C THR A 502 -11.24 -19.61 -31.15
N ARG A 503 -11.44 -19.02 -32.34
CA ARG A 503 -10.35 -18.43 -33.14
C ARG A 503 -9.76 -17.14 -32.54
N ALA A 504 -10.23 -16.74 -31.37
CA ALA A 504 -9.87 -15.50 -30.69
C ALA A 504 -8.68 -15.71 -29.74
N ARG A 505 -8.00 -14.60 -29.41
CA ARG A 505 -6.84 -14.46 -28.52
C ARG A 505 -6.82 -15.47 -27.37
N HIS A 506 -5.65 -16.03 -27.06
CA HIS A 506 -5.45 -16.93 -25.93
C HIS A 506 -5.68 -16.16 -24.62
N LEU A 507 -6.90 -16.24 -24.09
CA LEU A 507 -7.23 -15.69 -22.77
C LEU A 507 -6.64 -16.61 -21.71
N GLU A 508 -6.16 -16.02 -20.61
CA GLU A 508 -5.57 -16.75 -19.49
C GLU A 508 -6.33 -16.46 -18.18
N PRO A 509 -6.42 -17.45 -17.28
CA PRO A 509 -7.06 -17.28 -15.99
C PRO A 509 -6.21 -16.46 -15.02
N ILE A 510 -6.90 -15.76 -14.10
CA ILE A 510 -6.25 -15.10 -12.97
C ILE A 510 -5.93 -16.17 -11.90
N PRO A 511 -4.66 -16.34 -11.49
CA PRO A 511 -4.29 -17.38 -10.52
C PRO A 511 -4.67 -17.00 -9.08
N LEU A 512 -4.96 -18.01 -8.27
CA LEU A 512 -5.18 -17.85 -6.83
C LEU A 512 -3.82 -17.69 -6.15
N ARG A 513 -3.44 -16.45 -5.86
CA ARG A 513 -2.14 -16.11 -5.24
C ARG A 513 -2.09 -16.46 -3.73
N ALA A 514 -2.52 -17.65 -3.33
CA ALA A 514 -2.57 -18.08 -1.92
C ALA A 514 -1.18 -18.34 -1.30
N GLY A 515 -0.16 -18.65 -2.11
CA GLY A 515 1.19 -18.97 -1.62
C GLY A 515 1.84 -17.86 -0.79
N ARG A 516 1.57 -16.59 -1.13
CA ARG A 516 2.10 -15.43 -0.40
C ARG A 516 1.63 -15.38 1.06
N HIS A 517 0.43 -15.89 1.33
CA HIS A 517 -0.17 -15.86 2.67
C HIS A 517 0.46 -16.87 3.61
N VAL A 518 0.84 -18.04 3.07
CA VAL A 518 1.55 -19.07 3.83
C VAL A 518 2.91 -18.58 4.28
N ILE A 519 3.62 -17.89 3.38
CA ILE A 519 4.89 -17.23 3.70
C ILE A 519 4.67 -16.21 4.83
N ALA A 520 3.67 -15.34 4.70
CA ALA A 520 3.37 -14.32 5.71
C ALA A 520 3.08 -14.90 7.11
N ILE A 521 2.32 -16.00 7.22
CA ILE A 521 2.06 -16.66 8.52
C ILE A 521 3.32 -17.33 9.09
N ARG A 522 4.12 -17.99 8.25
CA ARG A 522 5.40 -18.59 8.69
C ARG A 522 6.36 -17.53 9.22
N GLU A 523 6.36 -16.34 8.62
CA GLU A 523 7.15 -15.21 9.12
C GLU A 523 6.63 -14.68 10.45
N LEU A 524 5.31 -14.58 10.61
CA LEU A 524 4.74 -14.22 11.89
C LEU A 524 5.08 -15.27 12.98
N ARG A 525 5.08 -16.56 12.63
CA ARG A 525 5.52 -17.64 13.53
C ARG A 525 6.98 -17.49 13.94
N LYS A 526 7.89 -17.19 13.00
CA LYS A 526 9.31 -16.92 13.32
C LYS A 526 9.45 -15.75 14.32
N LYS A 527 8.68 -14.67 14.12
CA LYS A 527 8.63 -13.54 15.08
C LYS A 527 8.08 -13.97 16.45
N ALA A 528 7.06 -14.83 16.47
CA ALA A 528 6.52 -15.41 17.70
C ALA A 528 7.57 -16.19 18.50
N ARG A 529 8.46 -16.92 17.81
CA ARG A 529 9.55 -17.66 18.47
C ARG A 529 10.53 -16.72 19.17
N ARG A 530 10.83 -15.56 18.59
CA ARG A 530 11.67 -14.53 19.26
C ARG A 530 10.96 -13.93 20.46
N PHE A 531 9.67 -13.61 20.32
CA PHE A 531 8.84 -13.15 21.44
C PHE A 531 8.87 -14.16 22.60
N ARG A 532 8.74 -15.45 22.30
CA ARG A 532 8.82 -16.53 23.28
C ARG A 532 10.18 -16.63 23.98
N ASN A 533 11.26 -16.54 23.20
CA ASN A 533 12.61 -16.76 23.71
C ASN A 533 13.16 -15.53 24.45
N ASN A 534 12.39 -14.44 24.55
CA ASN A 534 12.79 -13.26 25.31
C ASN A 534 12.80 -13.57 26.82
N PRO A 535 13.96 -13.46 27.52
CA PRO A 535 14.08 -13.74 28.94
C PRO A 535 13.07 -12.98 29.81
N LYS A 536 12.66 -11.77 29.38
CA LYS A 536 11.68 -10.94 30.09
C LYS A 536 10.29 -11.57 30.15
N ASN A 537 9.90 -12.32 29.12
CA ASN A 537 8.62 -13.04 29.09
C ASN A 537 8.63 -14.31 29.95
N LEU A 538 9.82 -14.86 30.23
CA LEU A 538 9.98 -16.00 31.15
C LEU A 538 9.79 -15.60 32.62
N LEU A 539 10.07 -14.34 32.95
CA LEU A 539 9.99 -13.76 34.31
C LEU A 539 8.71 -12.95 34.57
N SER A 540 7.79 -12.87 33.59
CA SER A 540 6.54 -12.11 33.67
C SER A 540 5.37 -12.97 34.17
N GLU A 541 4.35 -12.33 34.76
CA GLU A 541 3.11 -12.99 35.17
C GLU A 541 2.36 -13.62 33.98
N GLN A 542 1.70 -14.76 34.25
CA GLN A 542 0.95 -15.53 33.25
C GLN A 542 -0.08 -14.68 32.49
N SER A 543 -0.86 -13.87 33.21
CA SER A 543 -1.89 -12.97 32.67
C SER A 543 -1.31 -11.97 31.67
N THR A 544 -0.12 -11.42 31.98
CA THR A 544 0.57 -10.43 31.16
C THR A 544 1.10 -11.03 29.86
N VAL A 545 1.68 -12.24 29.92
CA VAL A 545 2.19 -12.95 28.73
C VAL A 545 1.04 -13.32 27.78
N VAL A 546 -0.07 -13.82 28.32
CA VAL A 546 -1.28 -14.11 27.54
C VAL A 546 -1.79 -12.85 26.84
N ARG A 547 -1.98 -11.75 27.59
CA ARG A 547 -2.50 -10.49 27.02
C ARG A 547 -1.60 -9.96 25.90
N ARG A 548 -0.28 -9.91 26.11
CA ARG A 548 0.68 -9.45 25.09
C ARG A 548 0.63 -10.30 23.82
N PHE A 549 0.58 -11.62 23.97
CA PHE A 549 0.47 -12.53 22.81
C PHE A 549 -0.79 -12.25 21.99
N PHE A 550 -1.94 -12.07 22.63
CA PHE A 550 -3.20 -11.81 21.94
C PHE A 550 -3.25 -10.43 21.28
N ASN A 551 -2.80 -9.38 21.97
CA ASN A 551 -2.84 -8.02 21.46
C ASN A 551 -1.91 -7.81 20.27
N VAL A 552 -0.79 -8.55 20.23
CA VAL A 552 0.26 -8.37 19.22
C VAL A 552 0.19 -9.46 18.15
N MET A 553 0.41 -10.71 18.54
CA MET A 553 0.59 -11.82 17.59
C MET A 553 -0.74 -12.28 17.00
N VAL A 554 -1.76 -12.48 17.85
CA VAL A 554 -3.09 -12.90 17.37
C VAL A 554 -3.76 -11.77 16.60
N SER A 555 -3.60 -10.51 17.01
CA SER A 555 -4.11 -9.36 16.24
C SER A 555 -3.46 -9.23 14.85
N GLU A 556 -2.14 -9.44 14.74
CA GLU A 556 -1.47 -9.44 13.44
C GLU A 556 -1.91 -10.63 12.59
N ALA A 557 -1.99 -11.83 13.19
CA ALA A 557 -2.51 -13.02 12.52
C ALA A 557 -3.94 -12.81 12.01
N ARG A 558 -4.80 -12.14 12.79
CA ARG A 558 -6.17 -11.78 12.39
C ARG A 558 -6.18 -10.84 11.18
N THR A 559 -5.26 -9.87 11.13
CA THR A 559 -5.15 -8.98 9.97
C THR A 559 -4.69 -9.74 8.72
N LEU A 560 -3.69 -10.63 8.85
CA LEU A 560 -3.24 -11.48 7.75
C LEU A 560 -4.36 -12.39 7.27
N HIS A 561 -5.06 -13.07 8.20
CA HIS A 561 -6.19 -13.93 7.91
C HIS A 561 -7.32 -13.18 7.17
N GLY A 562 -7.66 -11.96 7.59
CA GLY A 562 -8.62 -11.11 6.90
C GLY A 562 -8.23 -10.79 5.46
N ARG A 563 -6.92 -10.64 5.15
CA ARG A 563 -6.44 -10.47 3.77
C ARG A 563 -6.59 -11.76 2.95
N VAL A 564 -6.28 -12.91 3.55
CA VAL A 564 -6.48 -14.22 2.90
C VAL A 564 -7.95 -14.40 2.55
N ARG A 565 -8.84 -14.14 3.50
CA ARG A 565 -10.29 -14.26 3.32
C ARG A 565 -10.78 -13.40 2.16
N LYS A 566 -10.40 -12.11 2.13
CA LYS A 566 -10.76 -11.20 1.02
C LYS A 566 -10.30 -11.72 -0.34
N ASP A 567 -9.08 -12.25 -0.45
CA ASP A 567 -8.58 -12.81 -1.70
C ASP A 567 -9.35 -14.07 -2.13
N VAL A 568 -9.67 -14.95 -1.17
CA VAL A 568 -10.41 -16.20 -1.40
C VAL A 568 -11.86 -15.96 -1.77
N GLU A 569 -12.54 -15.00 -1.12
CA GLU A 569 -13.92 -14.59 -1.45
C GLU A 569 -13.99 -13.98 -2.86
N ARG A 570 -12.95 -13.23 -3.24
CA ARG A 570 -12.89 -12.51 -4.52
C ARG A 570 -12.56 -13.40 -5.71
N TRP A 571 -11.60 -14.30 -5.56
CA TRP A 571 -11.03 -15.06 -6.69
C TRP A 571 -12.04 -15.87 -7.54
N PRO A 572 -13.04 -16.58 -6.96
CA PRO A 572 -14.05 -17.31 -7.72
C PRO A 572 -14.81 -16.44 -8.74
N HIS A 573 -15.05 -15.18 -8.38
CA HIS A 573 -15.73 -14.21 -9.22
C HIS A 573 -14.83 -13.70 -10.35
N GLU A 574 -13.52 -13.59 -10.10
CA GLU A 574 -12.57 -13.02 -11.06
C GLU A 574 -11.97 -14.05 -12.03
N ALA A 575 -11.86 -15.31 -11.63
CA ALA A 575 -11.15 -16.33 -12.39
C ALA A 575 -11.75 -16.58 -13.79
N LEU A 576 -13.08 -16.58 -13.90
CA LEU A 576 -13.80 -16.81 -15.16
C LEU A 576 -14.21 -15.50 -15.86
N LEU A 577 -13.92 -14.35 -15.24
CA LEU A 577 -14.37 -13.05 -15.73
C LEU A 577 -13.95 -12.74 -17.16
N PRO A 578 -12.67 -12.94 -17.57
CA PRO A 578 -12.23 -12.64 -18.93
C PRO A 578 -13.04 -13.35 -20.02
N ILE A 579 -13.26 -14.66 -19.89
CA ILE A 579 -13.99 -15.47 -20.89
C ILE A 579 -15.49 -15.22 -20.86
N MET A 580 -16.05 -14.92 -19.68
CA MET A 580 -17.46 -14.54 -19.53
C MET A 580 -17.75 -13.20 -20.19
N GLN A 581 -16.92 -12.19 -19.91
CA GLN A 581 -17.03 -10.86 -20.50
C GLN A 581 -16.90 -10.94 -22.02
N PHE A 582 -15.84 -11.58 -22.52
CA PHE A 582 -15.63 -11.71 -23.96
C PHE A 582 -16.81 -12.42 -24.63
N SER A 583 -17.30 -13.53 -24.09
CA SER A 583 -18.45 -14.24 -24.68
C SER A 583 -19.74 -13.41 -24.65
N MET A 584 -19.97 -12.66 -23.57
CA MET A 584 -21.17 -11.82 -23.42
C MET A 584 -21.14 -10.66 -24.41
N GLU A 585 -19.99 -9.99 -24.55
CA GLU A 585 -19.78 -8.93 -25.51
C GLU A 585 -20.03 -9.43 -26.94
N GLN A 586 -19.43 -10.58 -27.33
CA GLN A 586 -19.64 -11.19 -28.64
C GLN A 586 -21.10 -11.58 -28.89
N LYS A 587 -21.81 -12.08 -27.87
CA LYS A 587 -23.24 -12.39 -27.99
C LYS A 587 -24.06 -11.12 -28.24
N GLN A 588 -23.88 -10.07 -27.44
CA GLN A 588 -24.63 -8.81 -27.59
C GLN A 588 -24.36 -8.14 -28.94
N LEU A 589 -23.10 -8.15 -29.36
CA LEU A 589 -22.63 -7.73 -30.68
C LEU A 589 -23.45 -8.36 -31.81
N LEU A 590 -23.46 -9.70 -31.83
CA LEU A 590 -24.11 -10.48 -32.88
C LEU A 590 -25.64 -10.36 -32.81
N GLU A 591 -26.23 -10.28 -31.62
CA GLU A 591 -27.68 -10.09 -31.45
C GLU A 591 -28.17 -8.77 -32.08
N HIS A 592 -27.38 -7.71 -31.97
CA HIS A 592 -27.70 -6.44 -32.59
C HIS A 592 -27.47 -6.48 -34.11
N GLN A 593 -26.39 -7.13 -34.57
CA GLN A 593 -26.11 -7.34 -36.00
C GLN A 593 -27.22 -8.12 -36.71
N ILE A 594 -27.66 -9.24 -36.14
CA ILE A 594 -28.73 -10.08 -36.70
C ILE A 594 -30.04 -9.31 -36.84
N ARG A 595 -30.41 -8.52 -35.82
CA ARG A 595 -31.63 -7.68 -35.87
C ARG A 595 -31.57 -6.71 -37.05
N ARG A 596 -30.47 -5.96 -37.18
CA ARG A 596 -30.29 -5.03 -38.30
C ARG A 596 -30.34 -5.72 -39.66
N LEU A 597 -29.59 -6.81 -39.83
CA LEU A 597 -29.55 -7.56 -41.09
C LEU A 597 -30.93 -8.10 -41.49
N ARG A 598 -31.69 -8.66 -40.55
CA ARG A 598 -33.06 -9.15 -40.81
C ARG A 598 -34.02 -8.02 -41.15
N ASP A 599 -33.92 -6.89 -40.47
CA ASP A 599 -34.73 -5.72 -40.78
C ASP A 599 -34.41 -5.22 -42.20
N MET A 600 -33.14 -5.14 -42.58
CA MET A 600 -32.72 -4.74 -43.94
C MET A 600 -33.22 -5.71 -45.03
N VAL A 601 -33.22 -7.01 -44.77
CA VAL A 601 -33.74 -8.01 -45.74
C VAL A 601 -35.26 -7.92 -45.89
N ARG A 602 -35.99 -7.65 -44.79
CA ARG A 602 -37.47 -7.59 -44.78
C ARG A 602 -38.03 -6.29 -45.32
N THR A 603 -37.33 -5.18 -45.14
CA THR A 603 -37.84 -3.86 -45.52
C THR A 603 -37.34 -3.50 -46.92
N ASP A 604 -38.24 -3.11 -47.82
CA ASP A 604 -37.89 -2.64 -49.17
C ASP A 604 -37.45 -1.16 -49.13
N ARG A 605 -36.56 -0.83 -48.19
CA ARG A 605 -36.05 0.52 -48.00
C ARG A 605 -35.16 0.94 -49.16
N ASP A 606 -35.15 2.24 -49.43
CA ASP A 606 -34.22 2.85 -50.37
C ASP A 606 -32.77 2.52 -49.95
N SER A 607 -32.04 1.85 -50.84
CA SER A 607 -30.64 1.45 -50.65
C SER A 607 -29.76 2.67 -50.31
N ARG A 608 -30.15 3.86 -50.78
CA ARG A 608 -29.46 5.11 -50.49
C ARG A 608 -29.64 5.57 -49.05
N ALA A 609 -30.86 5.49 -48.51
CA ALA A 609 -31.16 5.88 -47.14
C ALA A 609 -30.48 4.93 -46.13
N GLU A 610 -30.46 3.63 -46.40
CA GLU A 610 -29.79 2.66 -45.53
C GLU A 610 -28.26 2.81 -45.59
N ARG A 611 -27.67 3.09 -46.76
CA ARG A 611 -26.26 3.47 -46.84
C ARG A 611 -25.93 4.70 -46.01
N GLN A 612 -26.72 5.76 -46.11
CA GLN A 612 -26.49 6.96 -45.31
C GLN A 612 -26.52 6.66 -43.82
N ARG A 613 -27.45 5.81 -43.38
CA ARG A 613 -27.52 5.36 -41.98
C ARG A 613 -26.29 4.56 -41.54
N LEU A 614 -25.84 3.63 -42.38
CA LEU A 614 -24.62 2.85 -42.13
C LEU A 614 -23.38 3.75 -42.12
N ASP A 615 -23.25 4.68 -43.06
CA ASP A 615 -22.16 5.66 -43.11
C ASP A 615 -22.12 6.51 -41.81
N HIS A 616 -23.26 6.95 -41.29
CA HIS A 616 -23.34 7.65 -39.99
C HIS A 616 -22.90 6.74 -38.83
N ALA A 617 -23.39 5.50 -38.76
CA ALA A 617 -23.01 4.57 -37.71
C ALA A 617 -21.52 4.20 -37.73
N THR A 618 -20.94 4.01 -38.93
CA THR A 618 -19.50 3.81 -39.15
C THR A 618 -18.71 5.04 -38.71
N ALA A 619 -19.16 6.25 -39.03
CA ALA A 619 -18.52 7.49 -38.59
C ALA A 619 -18.54 7.64 -37.06
N ASP A 620 -19.68 7.35 -36.42
CA ASP A 620 -19.82 7.37 -34.96
C ASP A 620 -18.89 6.35 -34.29
N LEU A 621 -18.82 5.12 -34.81
CA LEU A 621 -17.91 4.08 -34.29
C LEU A 621 -16.43 4.47 -34.43
N ARG A 622 -16.03 5.05 -35.55
CA ARG A 622 -14.66 5.57 -35.75
C ARG A 622 -14.35 6.65 -34.72
N ARG A 623 -15.29 7.58 -34.47
CA ARG A 623 -15.15 8.58 -33.40
C ARG A 623 -15.01 7.94 -32.02
N GLN A 624 -15.78 6.90 -31.70
CA GLN A 624 -15.66 6.18 -30.43
C GLN A 624 -14.31 5.47 -30.28
N LEU A 625 -13.77 4.90 -31.35
CA LEU A 625 -12.42 4.31 -31.38
C LEU A 625 -11.34 5.37 -31.15
N GLU A 626 -11.45 6.54 -31.78
CA GLU A 626 -10.55 7.67 -31.55
C GLU A 626 -10.58 8.16 -30.09
N LEU A 627 -11.76 8.21 -29.48
CA LEU A 627 -11.91 8.53 -28.05
C LEU A 627 -11.23 7.49 -27.16
N ALA A 628 -11.39 6.20 -27.47
CA ALA A 628 -10.72 5.13 -26.76
C ALA A 628 -9.18 5.22 -26.91
N ASP A 629 -8.68 5.54 -28.10
CA ASP A 629 -7.25 5.78 -28.34
C ASP A 629 -6.72 7.01 -27.59
N ALA A 630 -7.53 8.06 -27.49
CA ALA A 630 -7.17 9.23 -26.69
C ALA A 630 -7.07 8.88 -25.20
N MET A 631 -8.03 8.11 -24.66
CA MET A 631 -7.98 7.62 -23.28
C MET A 631 -6.77 6.72 -23.04
N MET A 632 -6.50 5.77 -23.95
CA MET A 632 -5.33 4.90 -23.89
C MET A 632 -4.02 5.69 -23.85
N ARG A 633 -3.89 6.72 -24.70
CA ARG A 633 -2.73 7.61 -24.71
C ARG A 633 -2.55 8.35 -23.39
N GLN A 634 -3.63 8.81 -22.76
CA GLN A 634 -3.55 9.47 -21.44
C GLN A 634 -3.17 8.48 -20.33
N ILE A 635 -3.74 7.28 -20.32
CA ILE A 635 -3.44 6.23 -19.33
C ILE A 635 -1.99 5.74 -19.47
N ARG A 636 -1.46 5.66 -20.70
CA ARG A 636 -0.07 5.29 -20.98
C ARG A 636 0.95 6.37 -20.61
N LYS A 637 0.53 7.59 -20.24
CA LYS A 637 1.49 8.63 -19.86
C LYS A 637 2.35 8.11 -18.71
N PRO A 638 3.68 8.08 -18.89
CA PRO A 638 4.57 7.55 -17.88
C PRO A 638 4.44 8.35 -16.58
N ALA A 639 4.72 7.68 -15.48
CA ALA A 639 4.68 8.31 -14.18
C ALA A 639 5.73 9.45 -14.09
N PRO A 640 5.47 10.50 -13.30
CA PRO A 640 6.30 11.71 -13.24
C PRO A 640 7.79 11.47 -13.06
N THR A 641 8.18 10.54 -12.19
CA THR A 641 9.61 10.28 -11.93
C THR A 641 10.32 9.67 -13.14
N MET A 642 9.61 8.92 -14.00
CA MET A 642 10.18 8.36 -15.24
C MET A 642 10.34 9.39 -16.35
N ILE A 643 9.48 10.43 -16.40
CA ILE A 643 9.57 11.51 -17.39
C ILE A 643 10.87 12.28 -17.19
N GLN A 644 11.19 12.61 -15.94
CA GLN A 644 12.36 13.43 -15.61
C GLN A 644 13.68 12.69 -15.89
N GLN A 645 13.74 11.36 -15.70
CA GLN A 645 14.93 10.59 -16.06
C GLN A 645 15.22 10.59 -17.57
N LYS A 646 14.18 10.54 -18.42
CA LYS A 646 14.36 10.59 -19.89
C LYS A 646 14.88 11.94 -20.38
N VAL A 647 14.55 13.04 -19.70
CA VAL A 647 15.02 14.38 -20.06
C VAL A 647 16.51 14.55 -19.70
N VAL A 648 16.97 13.95 -18.60
CA VAL A 648 18.37 14.06 -18.15
C VAL A 648 19.32 13.20 -19.02
N ASN A 649 18.88 12.03 -19.49
CA ASN A 649 19.72 11.14 -20.31
C ASN A 649 20.06 11.66 -21.73
N ILE A 650 19.49 12.79 -22.17
CA ILE A 650 19.81 13.40 -23.48
C ILE A 650 21.00 14.37 -23.36
N SER A 651 21.47 14.66 -22.15
CA SER A 651 22.57 15.63 -21.91
C SER A 651 23.97 14.99 -21.79
N GLY A 652 24.09 13.67 -22.01
CA GLY A 652 25.34 12.91 -21.85
C GLY A 652 25.92 12.32 -23.14
N ALA A 653 25.41 12.75 -24.30
CA ALA A 653 25.92 12.34 -25.61
C ALA A 653 26.12 13.56 -26.50
N MET A 654 27.13 14.37 -26.17
CA MET A 654 27.99 15.06 -27.12
C MET A 654 29.36 15.26 -26.49
#